data_AF-A0A7Y4YD42-F1
#
_entry.id   AF-A0A7Y4YD42-F1
#
_cell.length_a   1.000
_cell.length_b   1.000
_cell.length_c   1.000
_cell.angle_alpha   90.00
_cell.angle_beta   90.00
_cell.angle_gamma   90.00
#
_symmetry.space_group_name_H-M   'P 1'
#
loop_
_entity.id
_entity.type
_entity.pdbx_description
1 polymer ?
#
loop_
_entity_poly.entity_id
_entity_poly.type
_entity_poly.pdbx_seq_one_letter_code
_entity_poly.pdbx_strand_id
1 'polypeptide(L)'
;MKKLLLTSSVFLLALSINAQSISGTVFEDKNYGGGAGRSLAASSGIPRPGAIAELYDAAGSFLSTATTNASGVYTFTGLATGTYSVRIVNSSVSSARSGYITSLFPVQTYCTNALVAGTTVPVQDRVGGEIPAEQDAPANTTSATLTALNGAAGQEVQSIATVAVTGAISATGIDFGFCFDVIVNVNDAGQGSYRQFILNASNLGDEAALIQSGNTWNAISTVNALQALPAGKESTIFMVSSGAVHPGLRAGLPNLLTAGVAVITTSATLYPLLAYSAAPNPDNTSIDGGTQTANVGNNNNIILGTGGTVGVGPDALPNSGDESILSQINGPEVEIAGLLGQYPLQVFAQNTIIRCISIHSNSADLHLMGGGGYIIEQTVIGATATSFTPPVVRGGNSRALIYFDLSATSAVVKNNLIGFSTNEELRMRFWDAINIDYTIINNEIAGGIPGTPGPGPGIATNDNYTFSPDNASAKGTILIKGNLVRDCGPTAISSGVHYNLANANIFQTTVEENTLTRSSAGFQALFGSGNDIILRNIINDNRNMGVRIANRSTDPAVVTQKVKVSQNSIYNNGTNNGALDGLGIDLNEDHVTANTGAYNNTLPNLRMNYPIVTLLSYTAGTLTVAGYVGTAATKSTFANSIVELFKANSTDNNQAGEIIVADGLSVQHGEGEVYLGSVTTNASGDFSFSMATTLVAVGDAITLTATDANNNTSEFSPANLVINILPVTIINFQATKENNSRVKLDWQVGTEINVKEYVIEHSLNGTGFTEIGKVAATGLSNYYFITNNPANGVNFYRLKVVDDNGRKVNSDIRRVNIQNDAAVIIYPSPSRNVINVIANATLLNSKASISIVNMEGKTVLQKNIATMAATEQIDVTNIGSGKYFLRIVTSTEIINKAVQVIK
;
A
#
# COMPACT_ATOMS: atom_id res chain seq x y z
N MET A 1 -98.51 18.01 -61.67
CA MET A 1 -97.22 18.66 -61.32
C MET A 1 -97.43 19.50 -60.06
N LYS A 2 -96.42 19.49 -59.15
CA LYS A 2 -96.25 20.30 -57.91
C LYS A 2 -97.10 19.83 -56.71
N LYS A 3 -96.51 19.05 -55.80
CA LYS A 3 -95.65 19.39 -54.62
C LYS A 3 -96.53 19.52 -53.36
N LEU A 4 -96.68 18.45 -52.58
CA LEU A 4 -95.83 17.97 -51.46
C LEU A 4 -96.11 18.72 -50.13
N LEU A 5 -96.44 17.88 -49.13
CA LEU A 5 -96.69 18.08 -47.70
C LEU A 5 -95.77 19.09 -46.98
N LEU A 6 -96.21 19.66 -45.84
CA LEU A 6 -95.85 19.16 -44.50
C LEU A 6 -96.45 20.00 -43.35
N THR A 7 -96.87 19.25 -42.32
CA THR A 7 -97.40 19.62 -41.01
C THR A 7 -96.34 20.22 -40.09
N SER A 8 -96.77 21.14 -39.21
CA SER A 8 -95.98 21.64 -38.08
C SER A 8 -95.74 20.53 -37.06
N SER A 9 -94.47 20.17 -36.85
CA SER A 9 -94.00 19.46 -35.67
C SER A 9 -93.07 20.40 -34.89
N VAL A 10 -93.45 20.66 -33.65
CA VAL A 10 -92.65 21.37 -32.64
C VAL A 10 -91.30 20.67 -32.52
N PHE A 11 -90.23 21.37 -32.91
CA PHE A 11 -88.85 20.93 -32.67
C PHE A 11 -88.56 21.12 -31.18
N LEU A 12 -88.48 20.01 -30.44
CA LEU A 12 -87.80 19.97 -29.16
C LEU A 12 -86.32 20.26 -29.48
N LEU A 13 -85.79 21.39 -29.01
CA LEU A 13 -84.35 21.63 -29.01
C LEU A 13 -83.74 20.57 -28.09
N ALA A 14 -83.22 19.49 -28.67
CA ALA A 14 -82.21 18.70 -27.98
C ALA A 14 -81.02 19.63 -27.77
N LEU A 15 -80.87 20.19 -26.57
CA LEU A 15 -79.55 20.65 -26.15
C LEU A 15 -78.63 19.45 -26.29
N SER A 16 -77.73 19.48 -27.27
CA SER A 16 -76.57 18.60 -27.26
C SER A 16 -75.78 18.98 -26.02
N ILE A 17 -76.01 18.27 -24.92
CA ILE A 17 -75.09 18.26 -23.79
C ILE A 17 -73.82 17.66 -24.38
N ASN A 18 -72.86 18.51 -24.78
CA ASN A 18 -71.56 18.03 -25.22
C ASN A 18 -70.97 17.24 -24.06
N ALA A 19 -71.04 15.92 -24.08
CA ALA A 19 -70.51 15.07 -23.02
C ALA A 19 -69.01 15.39 -22.87
N GLN A 20 -68.65 16.09 -21.79
CA GLN A 20 -67.26 16.46 -21.56
C GLN A 20 -66.48 15.27 -21.05
N SER A 21 -65.16 15.31 -21.24
CA SER A 21 -64.27 14.25 -20.80
C SER A 21 -63.04 14.79 -20.09
N ILE A 22 -62.50 13.96 -19.20
CA ILE A 22 -61.15 14.12 -18.65
C ILE A 22 -60.34 12.90 -19.11
N SER A 23 -59.17 13.13 -19.70
CA SER A 23 -58.25 12.06 -20.09
C SER A 23 -56.79 12.45 -19.88
N GLY A 24 -55.96 11.43 -19.73
CA GLY A 24 -54.51 11.58 -19.65
C GLY A 24 -53.81 10.23 -19.69
N THR A 25 -52.49 10.26 -19.55
CA THR A 25 -51.62 9.08 -19.65
C THR A 25 -50.89 8.81 -18.35
N VAL A 26 -50.93 7.55 -17.90
CA VAL A 26 -50.02 7.05 -16.85
C VAL A 26 -48.80 6.44 -17.53
N PHE A 27 -47.60 6.81 -17.08
CA PHE A 27 -46.34 6.33 -17.66
C PHE A 27 -45.28 6.08 -16.58
N GLU A 28 -44.31 5.25 -16.93
CA GLU A 28 -43.10 5.02 -16.14
C GLU A 28 -41.94 5.83 -16.73
N ASP A 29 -41.30 6.63 -15.89
CA ASP A 29 -39.99 7.23 -16.13
C ASP A 29 -38.91 6.36 -15.45
N LYS A 30 -38.54 5.25 -16.10
CA LYS A 30 -37.50 4.33 -15.59
C LYS A 30 -36.10 4.96 -15.57
N ASN A 31 -35.93 6.11 -16.19
CA ASN A 31 -34.64 6.81 -16.31
C ASN A 31 -34.62 8.08 -15.44
N TYR A 32 -35.58 8.23 -14.52
CA TYR A 32 -35.61 9.34 -13.59
C TYR A 32 -34.36 9.28 -12.71
N GLY A 33 -33.70 10.43 -12.53
CA GLY A 33 -32.41 10.51 -11.83
C GLY A 33 -32.43 11.42 -10.61
N GLY A 34 -33.61 11.91 -10.21
CA GLY A 34 -33.77 12.94 -9.18
C GLY A 34 -34.05 14.32 -9.77
N GLY A 35 -34.39 15.27 -8.89
CA GLY A 35 -34.72 16.64 -9.26
C GLY A 35 -36.16 16.82 -9.74
N ALA A 36 -36.39 17.79 -10.64
CA ALA A 36 -37.73 18.11 -11.13
C ALA A 36 -38.37 16.95 -11.91
N GLY A 37 -39.67 16.74 -11.70
CA GLY A 37 -40.47 15.78 -12.45
C GLY A 37 -40.43 15.99 -13.96
N ARG A 38 -40.51 14.91 -14.74
CA ARG A 38 -40.41 14.96 -16.21
C ARG A 38 -41.68 14.45 -16.87
N SER A 39 -42.15 15.16 -17.88
CA SER A 39 -43.28 14.73 -18.71
C SER A 39 -42.93 13.47 -19.50
N LEU A 40 -43.96 12.78 -20.02
CA LEU A 40 -43.81 11.61 -20.89
C LEU A 40 -42.81 11.83 -22.04
N ALA A 41 -42.88 13.00 -22.69
CA ALA A 41 -41.97 13.35 -23.78
C ALA A 41 -40.54 13.62 -23.29
N ALA A 42 -40.37 14.33 -22.17
CA ALA A 42 -39.06 14.70 -21.65
C ALA A 42 -38.29 13.50 -21.05
N SER A 43 -39.01 12.55 -20.48
CA SER A 43 -38.44 11.31 -19.93
C SER A 43 -38.25 10.21 -20.97
N SER A 44 -38.83 10.36 -22.17
CA SER A 44 -39.09 9.22 -23.06
C SER A 44 -39.81 8.08 -22.31
N GLY A 45 -40.77 8.46 -21.47
CA GLY A 45 -41.45 7.55 -20.57
C GLY A 45 -42.26 6.46 -21.31
N ILE A 46 -42.52 5.38 -20.60
CA ILE A 46 -43.19 4.21 -21.16
C ILE A 46 -44.64 4.18 -20.65
N PRO A 47 -45.66 4.29 -21.52
CA PRO A 47 -47.05 4.24 -21.09
C PRO A 47 -47.40 2.92 -20.39
N ARG A 48 -48.18 2.99 -19.30
CA ARG A 48 -48.48 1.85 -18.44
C ARG A 48 -49.95 1.44 -18.52
N PRO A 49 -50.28 0.26 -19.10
CA PRO A 49 -51.63 -0.28 -19.07
C PRO A 49 -52.01 -0.83 -17.69
N GLY A 50 -53.30 -0.90 -17.40
CA GLY A 50 -53.83 -1.52 -16.18
C GLY A 50 -53.81 -0.64 -14.93
N ALA A 51 -53.28 0.57 -15.01
CA ALA A 51 -53.32 1.52 -13.89
C ALA A 51 -54.75 2.02 -13.66
N ILE A 52 -55.15 2.09 -12.40
CA ILE A 52 -56.47 2.52 -11.95
C ILE A 52 -56.45 4.04 -11.74
N ALA A 53 -57.33 4.73 -12.46
CA ALA A 53 -57.65 6.13 -12.28
C ALA A 53 -59.02 6.26 -11.60
N GLU A 54 -59.12 7.14 -10.61
CA GLU A 54 -60.34 7.41 -9.85
C GLU A 54 -60.74 8.88 -10.03
N LEU A 55 -62.04 9.12 -10.17
CA LEU A 55 -62.61 10.45 -10.33
C LEU A 55 -63.47 10.84 -9.14
N TYR A 56 -63.23 12.05 -8.63
CA TYR A 56 -63.98 12.65 -7.54
C TYR A 56 -64.51 14.03 -7.96
N ASP A 57 -65.69 14.41 -7.43
CA ASP A 57 -66.24 15.74 -7.62
C ASP A 57 -65.52 16.80 -6.74
N ALA A 58 -65.93 18.07 -6.88
CA ALA A 58 -65.37 19.19 -6.12
C ALA A 58 -65.57 19.08 -4.59
N ALA A 59 -66.54 18.30 -4.13
CA ALA A 59 -66.76 18.03 -2.70
C ALA A 59 -65.96 16.81 -2.21
N GLY A 60 -65.22 16.13 -3.10
CA GLY A 60 -64.47 14.92 -2.82
C GLY A 60 -65.33 13.65 -2.79
N SER A 61 -66.55 13.68 -3.33
CA SER A 61 -67.39 12.49 -3.47
C SER A 61 -66.89 11.63 -4.63
N PHE A 62 -66.82 10.31 -4.42
CA PHE A 62 -66.43 9.38 -5.46
C PHE A 62 -67.46 9.31 -6.59
N LEU A 63 -67.01 9.36 -7.84
CA LEU A 63 -67.86 9.29 -9.02
C LEU A 63 -67.68 7.98 -9.79
N SER A 64 -66.45 7.66 -10.19
CA SER A 64 -66.18 6.48 -11.02
C SER A 64 -64.69 6.12 -11.06
N THR A 65 -64.39 4.94 -11.59
CA THR A 65 -63.03 4.47 -11.90
C THR A 65 -62.86 4.21 -13.39
N ALA A 66 -61.65 4.42 -13.91
CA ALA A 66 -61.20 4.00 -15.23
C ALA A 66 -59.89 3.21 -15.12
N THR A 67 -59.59 2.39 -16.11
CA THR A 67 -58.30 1.67 -16.20
C THR A 67 -57.57 2.11 -17.46
N THR A 68 -56.26 2.31 -17.35
CA THR A 68 -55.45 2.69 -18.52
C THR A 68 -55.39 1.58 -19.56
N ASN A 69 -55.54 1.96 -20.82
CA ASN A 69 -55.42 1.05 -21.96
C ASN A 69 -53.96 0.74 -22.32
N ALA A 70 -53.72 -0.01 -23.41
CA ALA A 70 -52.39 -0.37 -23.91
C ALA A 70 -51.46 0.84 -24.20
N SER A 71 -52.03 2.02 -24.47
CA SER A 71 -51.29 3.27 -24.66
C SER A 71 -51.17 4.09 -23.37
N GLY A 72 -51.47 3.50 -22.21
CA GLY A 72 -51.45 4.14 -20.90
C GLY A 72 -52.56 5.16 -20.67
N VAL A 73 -53.55 5.25 -21.56
CA VAL A 73 -54.59 6.30 -21.52
C VAL A 73 -55.79 5.86 -20.70
N TYR A 74 -56.24 6.71 -19.77
CA TYR A 74 -57.54 6.61 -19.10
C TYR A 74 -58.49 7.71 -19.59
N THR A 75 -59.80 7.51 -19.48
CA THR A 75 -60.79 8.53 -19.89
C THR A 75 -62.07 8.40 -19.08
N PHE A 76 -62.53 9.54 -18.56
CA PHE A 76 -63.87 9.72 -17.99
C PHE A 76 -64.72 10.53 -18.96
N THR A 77 -65.97 10.16 -19.19
CA THR A 77 -66.88 10.84 -20.13
C THR A 77 -68.20 11.21 -19.45
N GLY A 78 -68.98 12.07 -20.11
CA GLY A 78 -70.30 12.46 -19.59
C GLY A 78 -70.24 13.39 -18.38
N LEU A 79 -69.15 14.15 -18.25
CA LEU A 79 -68.94 15.05 -17.13
C LEU A 79 -69.72 16.36 -17.31
N ALA A 80 -70.13 16.95 -16.20
CA ALA A 80 -70.71 18.28 -16.16
C ALA A 80 -69.62 19.34 -16.05
N THR A 81 -70.00 20.61 -16.23
CA THR A 81 -69.10 21.72 -15.90
C THR A 81 -68.83 21.75 -14.40
N GLY A 82 -67.56 21.76 -14.03
CA GLY A 82 -67.15 21.72 -12.63
C GLY A 82 -65.65 21.48 -12.48
N THR A 83 -65.22 21.46 -11.21
CA THR A 83 -63.88 21.03 -10.82
C THR A 83 -63.93 19.60 -10.31
N TYR A 84 -62.94 18.82 -10.67
CA TYR A 84 -62.79 17.42 -10.36
C TYR A 84 -61.39 17.15 -9.86
N SER A 85 -61.25 16.06 -9.10
CA SER A 85 -59.96 15.49 -8.77
C SER A 85 -59.80 14.15 -9.46
N VAL A 86 -58.69 14.00 -10.19
CA VAL A 86 -58.26 12.71 -10.74
C VAL A 86 -57.16 12.17 -9.85
N ARG A 87 -57.32 10.93 -9.40
CA ARG A 87 -56.33 10.22 -8.61
C ARG A 87 -55.84 9.00 -9.37
N ILE A 88 -54.54 8.73 -9.33
CA ILE A 88 -53.98 7.44 -9.76
C ILE A 88 -53.66 6.63 -8.51
N VAL A 89 -54.08 5.36 -8.50
CA VAL A 89 -53.76 4.43 -7.40
C VAL A 89 -52.37 3.86 -7.66
N ASN A 90 -51.38 4.26 -6.87
CA ASN A 90 -49.98 3.95 -7.13
C ASN A 90 -49.71 2.45 -7.19
N SER A 91 -50.36 1.67 -6.33
CA SER A 91 -50.24 0.21 -6.27
C SER A 91 -50.76 -0.52 -7.52
N SER A 92 -51.46 0.18 -8.41
CA SER A 92 -51.94 -0.37 -9.68
C SER A 92 -51.01 -0.07 -10.86
N VAL A 93 -50.02 0.81 -10.67
CA VAL A 93 -49.07 1.19 -11.71
C VAL A 93 -47.97 0.12 -11.78
N SER A 94 -47.87 -0.55 -12.93
CA SER A 94 -46.85 -1.58 -13.16
C SER A 94 -45.56 -1.03 -13.76
N SER A 95 -44.43 -1.75 -13.60
CA SER A 95 -43.18 -1.45 -14.33
C SER A 95 -43.16 -2.11 -15.71
N ALA A 96 -42.55 -1.43 -16.67
CA ALA A 96 -42.22 -1.92 -18.01
C ALA A 96 -41.00 -2.84 -18.04
N ARG A 97 -40.19 -2.82 -16.97
CA ARG A 97 -39.03 -3.68 -16.81
C ARG A 97 -39.47 -5.13 -16.61
N SER A 98 -38.65 -6.06 -17.08
CA SER A 98 -38.84 -7.49 -16.84
C SER A 98 -38.88 -7.80 -15.33
N GLY A 99 -39.62 -8.85 -14.93
CA GLY A 99 -39.65 -9.30 -13.54
C GLY A 99 -40.63 -8.58 -12.58
N TYR A 100 -41.40 -7.60 -13.07
CA TYR A 100 -42.43 -6.93 -12.28
C TYR A 100 -43.43 -7.90 -11.62
N ILE A 101 -43.69 -7.67 -10.33
CA ILE A 101 -44.73 -8.33 -9.52
C ILE A 101 -45.55 -7.28 -8.75
N THR A 102 -46.74 -7.65 -8.26
CA THR A 102 -47.71 -6.70 -7.66
C THR A 102 -47.32 -6.15 -6.29
N SER A 103 -46.27 -6.68 -5.65
CA SER A 103 -45.75 -6.14 -4.38
C SER A 103 -44.72 -5.02 -4.59
N LEU A 104 -44.41 -4.67 -5.83
CA LEU A 104 -43.49 -3.57 -6.16
C LEU A 104 -44.27 -2.27 -6.23
N PHE A 105 -43.83 -1.25 -5.50
CA PHE A 105 -44.49 0.06 -5.49
C PHE A 105 -43.62 1.11 -6.19
N PRO A 106 -44.20 1.88 -7.13
CA PRO A 106 -43.56 3.05 -7.67
C PRO A 106 -43.83 4.31 -6.83
N VAL A 107 -43.06 5.35 -7.12
CA VAL A 107 -43.24 6.70 -6.59
C VAL A 107 -43.64 7.65 -7.72
N GLN A 108 -44.61 8.53 -7.46
CA GLN A 108 -44.95 9.59 -8.41
C GLN A 108 -43.76 10.52 -8.61
N THR A 109 -43.38 10.77 -9.86
CA THR A 109 -42.33 11.73 -10.23
C THR A 109 -42.89 12.92 -10.99
N TYR A 110 -44.09 12.83 -11.58
CA TYR A 110 -44.67 13.91 -12.39
C TYR A 110 -46.20 13.85 -12.35
N CYS A 111 -46.87 15.01 -12.35
CA CYS A 111 -48.27 15.09 -12.73
C CYS A 111 -48.61 16.39 -13.48
N THR A 112 -49.80 16.52 -14.03
CA THR A 112 -50.31 17.79 -14.57
C THR A 112 -51.64 18.16 -13.93
N ASN A 113 -51.80 19.45 -13.62
CA ASN A 113 -53.08 20.04 -13.23
C ASN A 113 -53.72 20.72 -14.43
N ALA A 114 -55.03 20.96 -14.37
CA ALA A 114 -55.74 21.77 -15.36
C ALA A 114 -56.82 22.63 -14.68
N LEU A 115 -56.40 23.58 -13.84
CA LEU A 115 -57.32 24.47 -13.12
C LEU A 115 -58.09 25.43 -14.04
N VAL A 116 -57.58 25.66 -15.25
CA VAL A 116 -58.25 26.39 -16.33
C VAL A 116 -58.59 25.41 -17.43
N ALA A 117 -59.86 25.32 -17.79
CA ALA A 117 -60.33 24.36 -18.79
C ALA A 117 -59.55 24.49 -20.12
N GLY A 118 -59.00 23.37 -20.59
CA GLY A 118 -58.20 23.30 -21.83
C GLY A 118 -56.73 23.69 -21.68
N THR A 119 -56.26 24.07 -20.49
CA THR A 119 -54.85 24.41 -20.24
C THR A 119 -54.27 23.50 -19.17
N THR A 120 -53.29 22.68 -19.52
CA THR A 120 -52.54 21.87 -18.58
C THR A 120 -51.32 22.62 -18.04
N VAL A 121 -51.03 22.42 -16.77
CA VAL A 121 -49.87 23.00 -16.07
C VAL A 121 -49.07 21.84 -15.48
N PRO A 122 -47.78 21.70 -15.84
CA PRO A 122 -46.94 20.67 -15.27
C PRO A 122 -46.70 20.92 -13.78
N VAL A 123 -46.77 19.85 -13.01
CA VAL A 123 -46.41 19.81 -11.60
C VAL A 123 -45.15 18.97 -11.49
N GLN A 124 -44.03 19.66 -11.32
CA GLN A 124 -42.69 19.05 -11.34
C GLN A 124 -42.04 19.04 -9.95
N ASP A 125 -42.74 19.52 -8.93
CA ASP A 125 -42.28 19.72 -7.55
C ASP A 125 -43.04 18.83 -6.54
N ARG A 126 -43.76 17.82 -7.02
CA ARG A 126 -44.50 16.83 -6.21
C ARG A 126 -43.94 15.41 -6.39
N VAL A 127 -42.62 15.27 -6.41
CA VAL A 127 -41.98 13.95 -6.34
C VAL A 127 -42.30 13.32 -4.99
N GLY A 128 -42.80 12.09 -4.97
CA GLY A 128 -43.31 11.46 -3.76
C GLY A 128 -44.82 11.58 -3.55
N GLY A 129 -45.50 12.50 -4.26
CA GLY A 129 -46.93 12.77 -4.09
C GLY A 129 -47.21 13.91 -3.10
N GLU A 130 -48.41 13.90 -2.52
CA GLU A 130 -48.82 14.92 -1.56
C GLU A 130 -48.13 14.78 -0.21
N ILE A 131 -47.99 13.57 0.34
CA ILE A 131 -47.34 13.36 1.63
C ILE A 131 -46.33 12.22 1.46
N PRO A 132 -45.08 12.53 1.00
CA PRO A 132 -44.11 11.51 0.58
C PRO A 132 -43.71 10.48 1.64
N ALA A 133 -43.95 10.77 2.92
CA ALA A 133 -43.71 9.85 4.04
C ALA A 133 -44.82 8.81 4.23
N GLU A 134 -45.97 8.96 3.57
CA GLU A 134 -47.13 8.09 3.73
C GLU A 134 -47.32 7.18 2.50
N GLN A 135 -47.96 6.03 2.71
CA GLN A 135 -48.31 5.13 1.61
C GLN A 135 -49.56 5.64 0.86
N ASP A 136 -49.63 5.42 -0.45
CA ASP A 136 -50.87 5.72 -1.19
C ASP A 136 -52.03 4.84 -0.69
N ALA A 137 -53.20 5.46 -0.51
CA ALA A 137 -54.41 4.75 -0.11
C ALA A 137 -54.73 3.61 -1.11
N PRO A 138 -55.43 2.54 -0.70
CA PRO A 138 -55.83 1.49 -1.62
C PRO A 138 -56.82 2.00 -2.69
N ALA A 139 -57.07 1.17 -3.71
CA ALA A 139 -58.13 1.45 -4.68
C ALA A 139 -59.49 1.53 -3.97
N ASN A 140 -60.27 2.54 -4.34
CA ASN A 140 -61.56 2.87 -3.75
C ASN A 140 -62.64 1.90 -4.25
N THR A 141 -62.81 0.80 -3.51
CA THR A 141 -63.82 -0.23 -3.78
C THR A 141 -65.12 -0.03 -3.01
N THR A 142 -65.17 0.96 -2.12
CA THR A 142 -66.29 1.23 -1.19
C THR A 142 -67.01 2.55 -1.46
N SER A 143 -66.63 3.24 -2.54
CA SER A 143 -67.13 4.58 -2.88
C SER A 143 -66.91 5.61 -1.75
N ALA A 144 -65.79 5.49 -1.02
CA ALA A 144 -65.40 6.42 0.03
C ALA A 144 -65.10 7.82 -0.54
N THR A 145 -65.28 8.88 0.25
CA THR A 145 -64.88 10.23 -0.14
C THR A 145 -63.36 10.40 -0.06
N LEU A 146 -62.79 11.40 -0.76
CA LEU A 146 -61.36 11.73 -0.64
C LEU A 146 -60.94 12.00 0.80
N THR A 147 -61.77 12.70 1.57
CA THR A 147 -61.52 12.97 2.99
C THR A 147 -61.47 11.68 3.81
N ALA A 148 -62.33 10.70 3.51
CA ALA A 148 -62.31 9.41 4.20
C ALA A 148 -61.05 8.60 3.86
N LEU A 149 -60.57 8.67 2.60
CA LEU A 149 -59.32 8.03 2.19
C LEU A 149 -58.10 8.69 2.86
N ASN A 150 -58.06 10.02 2.97
CA ASN A 150 -57.00 10.75 3.68
C ASN A 150 -57.09 10.65 5.21
N GLY A 151 -58.20 10.17 5.75
CA GLY A 151 -58.37 9.99 7.19
C GLY A 151 -57.83 8.66 7.72
N ALA A 152 -57.33 7.78 6.84
CA ALA A 152 -56.79 6.48 7.22
C ALA A 152 -55.34 6.62 7.72
N ALA A 153 -55.08 6.28 8.99
CA ALA A 153 -53.73 6.36 9.53
C ALA A 153 -52.74 5.50 8.74
N GLY A 154 -51.62 6.08 8.30
CA GLY A 154 -50.59 5.39 7.52
C GLY A 154 -50.86 5.29 6.01
N GLN A 155 -51.99 5.82 5.53
CA GLN A 155 -52.43 5.73 4.14
C GLN A 155 -53.14 7.01 3.72
N GLU A 156 -52.55 7.75 2.78
CA GLU A 156 -53.12 9.00 2.29
C GLU A 156 -53.10 9.03 0.76
N VAL A 157 -53.96 9.84 0.15
CA VAL A 157 -53.98 10.00 -1.31
C VAL A 157 -52.72 10.72 -1.77
N GLN A 158 -51.87 10.04 -2.55
CA GLN A 158 -50.58 10.57 -2.97
C GLN A 158 -50.60 11.23 -4.36
N SER A 159 -51.16 10.54 -5.35
CA SER A 159 -51.09 10.95 -6.75
C SER A 159 -52.41 11.54 -7.22
N ILE A 160 -52.57 12.85 -7.04
CA ILE A 160 -53.82 13.56 -7.33
C ILE A 160 -53.58 14.82 -8.19
N ALA A 161 -54.47 15.05 -9.14
CA ALA A 161 -54.51 16.24 -9.98
C ALA A 161 -55.86 16.93 -9.87
N THR A 162 -55.86 18.27 -9.87
CA THR A 162 -57.09 19.08 -9.90
C THR A 162 -57.36 19.55 -11.32
N VAL A 163 -58.59 19.32 -11.79
CA VAL A 163 -58.99 19.48 -13.19
C VAL A 163 -60.32 20.24 -13.27
N ALA A 164 -60.37 21.30 -14.07
CA ALA A 164 -61.58 22.05 -14.37
C ALA A 164 -62.09 21.71 -15.77
N VAL A 165 -63.40 21.45 -15.87
CA VAL A 165 -64.11 21.16 -17.12
C VAL A 165 -65.19 22.22 -17.29
N THR A 166 -65.34 22.78 -18.49
CA THR A 166 -66.39 23.76 -18.81
C THR A 166 -67.13 23.35 -20.08
N GLY A 167 -68.36 23.84 -20.25
CA GLY A 167 -69.37 23.35 -21.23
C GLY A 167 -69.03 23.34 -22.72
N ALA A 168 -67.76 23.57 -23.10
CA ALA A 168 -67.25 23.41 -24.46
C ALA A 168 -65.86 22.74 -24.56
N ILE A 169 -65.19 22.40 -23.44
CA ILE A 169 -63.78 22.01 -23.43
C ILE A 169 -63.56 20.79 -22.53
N SER A 170 -63.19 19.65 -23.14
CA SER A 170 -62.64 18.49 -22.42
C SER A 170 -61.24 18.78 -21.91
N ALA A 171 -60.87 18.23 -20.75
CA ALA A 171 -59.51 18.30 -20.25
C ALA A 171 -58.71 17.08 -20.72
N THR A 172 -57.65 17.30 -21.50
CA THR A 172 -56.76 16.24 -22.00
C THR A 172 -55.33 16.50 -21.52
N GLY A 173 -54.52 15.46 -21.44
CA GLY A 173 -53.12 15.56 -20.97
C GLY A 173 -53.01 15.70 -19.45
N ILE A 174 -53.95 15.10 -18.70
CA ILE A 174 -53.86 14.95 -17.24
C ILE A 174 -52.95 13.75 -16.92
N ASP A 175 -51.66 13.93 -17.09
CA ASP A 175 -50.67 12.86 -17.12
C ASP A 175 -50.06 12.62 -15.74
N PHE A 176 -49.64 11.39 -15.48
CA PHE A 176 -48.95 10.99 -14.25
C PHE A 176 -47.73 10.11 -14.57
N GLY A 177 -46.58 10.50 -14.06
CA GLY A 177 -45.29 9.81 -14.23
C GLY A 177 -44.85 9.13 -12.94
N PHE A 178 -44.27 7.93 -13.07
CA PHE A 178 -43.87 7.08 -11.96
C PHE A 178 -42.47 6.51 -12.14
N CYS A 179 -41.75 6.24 -11.06
CA CYS A 179 -40.46 5.57 -11.08
C CYS A 179 -40.33 4.59 -9.90
N PHE A 180 -39.66 3.46 -10.10
CA PHE A 180 -39.48 2.42 -9.08
C PHE A 180 -38.19 2.58 -8.27
N ASP A 181 -37.34 3.54 -8.63
CA ASP A 181 -35.98 3.68 -8.08
C ASP A 181 -35.88 4.79 -7.01
N VAL A 182 -36.99 5.47 -6.72
CA VAL A 182 -37.03 6.71 -5.93
C VAL A 182 -37.33 6.45 -4.46
N ILE A 183 -36.55 7.09 -3.59
CA ILE A 183 -36.69 7.06 -2.14
C ILE A 183 -37.00 8.48 -1.67
N VAL A 184 -38.13 8.67 -0.98
CA VAL A 184 -38.64 9.99 -0.57
C VAL A 184 -38.83 10.15 0.93
N ASN A 185 -38.60 9.08 1.69
CA ASN A 185 -38.78 9.07 3.14
C ASN A 185 -37.75 8.17 3.85
N VAL A 186 -37.75 8.25 5.18
CA VAL A 186 -36.85 7.49 6.06
C VAL A 186 -37.50 6.25 6.67
N ASN A 187 -38.67 5.85 6.17
CA ASN A 187 -39.36 4.68 6.68
C ASN A 187 -38.58 3.40 6.35
N ASP A 188 -38.69 2.38 7.20
CA ASP A 188 -38.08 1.08 6.93
C ASP A 188 -38.78 0.33 5.79
N ALA A 189 -40.07 0.55 5.52
CA ALA A 189 -40.83 -0.16 4.49
C ALA A 189 -41.97 0.69 3.92
N GLY A 190 -42.56 0.23 2.83
CA GLY A 190 -43.66 0.91 2.13
C GLY A 190 -43.18 1.80 0.97
N GLN A 191 -44.13 2.41 0.27
CA GLN A 191 -43.84 3.25 -0.90
C GLN A 191 -42.77 4.31 -0.58
N GLY A 192 -41.79 4.46 -1.48
CA GLY A 192 -40.75 5.49 -1.33
C GLY A 192 -39.75 5.26 -0.21
N SER A 193 -39.75 4.08 0.43
CA SER A 193 -38.74 3.68 1.41
C SER A 193 -37.53 3.01 0.76
N TYR A 194 -36.41 2.97 1.48
CA TYR A 194 -35.21 2.27 1.02
C TYR A 194 -35.41 0.76 0.85
N ARG A 195 -36.13 0.10 1.76
CA ARG A 195 -36.44 -1.34 1.61
C ARG A 195 -37.32 -1.59 0.39
N GLN A 196 -38.24 -0.69 0.06
CA GLN A 196 -39.03 -0.84 -1.15
C GLN A 196 -38.18 -0.72 -2.41
N PHE A 197 -37.20 0.18 -2.44
CA PHE A 197 -36.20 0.20 -3.50
C PHE A 197 -35.48 -1.15 -3.61
N ILE A 198 -35.00 -1.71 -2.50
CA ILE A 198 -34.32 -3.02 -2.52
C ILE A 198 -35.23 -4.13 -3.05
N LEU A 199 -36.52 -4.13 -2.68
CA LEU A 199 -37.51 -5.07 -3.21
C LEU A 199 -37.73 -4.88 -4.72
N ASN A 200 -37.81 -3.63 -5.18
CA ASN A 200 -37.95 -3.30 -6.59
C ASN A 200 -36.72 -3.79 -7.37
N ALA A 201 -35.51 -3.41 -6.95
CA ALA A 201 -34.25 -3.79 -7.60
C ALA A 201 -34.02 -5.31 -7.59
N SER A 202 -34.46 -6.01 -6.55
CA SER A 202 -34.35 -7.48 -6.48
C SER A 202 -35.26 -8.22 -7.47
N ASN A 203 -36.27 -7.56 -8.03
CA ASN A 203 -37.26 -8.19 -8.92
C ASN A 203 -37.29 -7.56 -10.31
N LEU A 204 -36.94 -6.30 -10.48
CA LEU A 204 -36.89 -5.70 -11.80
C LEU A 204 -35.58 -6.07 -12.50
N GLY A 205 -35.66 -6.30 -13.80
CA GLY A 205 -34.52 -6.53 -14.68
C GLY A 205 -34.28 -5.39 -15.67
N ASP A 206 -33.49 -5.68 -16.70
CA ASP A 206 -33.17 -4.79 -17.82
C ASP A 206 -32.24 -3.62 -17.46
N GLU A 207 -31.38 -3.79 -16.44
CA GLU A 207 -30.44 -2.79 -15.91
C GLU A 207 -29.54 -2.22 -17.01
N ALA A 208 -29.10 -3.07 -17.94
CA ALA A 208 -28.26 -2.69 -19.07
C ALA A 208 -28.90 -1.62 -19.98
N ALA A 209 -30.22 -1.46 -19.94
CA ALA A 209 -30.96 -0.44 -20.70
C ALA A 209 -31.30 0.81 -19.87
N LEU A 210 -30.91 0.86 -18.59
CA LEU A 210 -31.10 2.02 -17.73
C LEU A 210 -30.05 3.11 -18.04
N ILE A 211 -30.56 4.32 -18.23
CA ILE A 211 -29.77 5.54 -18.43
C ILE A 211 -30.39 6.61 -17.54
N GLN A 212 -30.28 6.41 -16.23
CA GLN A 212 -30.81 7.36 -15.26
C GLN A 212 -30.09 8.71 -15.41
N SER A 213 -30.83 9.78 -15.71
CA SER A 213 -30.26 11.07 -16.16
C SER A 213 -29.69 11.96 -15.06
N GLY A 214 -29.57 11.44 -13.83
CA GLY A 214 -29.24 12.19 -12.63
C GLY A 214 -27.75 12.26 -12.33
N ASN A 215 -27.44 12.82 -11.17
CA ASN A 215 -26.08 12.90 -10.66
C ASN A 215 -25.98 12.28 -9.26
N THR A 216 -24.81 11.76 -8.95
CA THR A 216 -24.34 11.53 -7.59
C THR A 216 -23.32 12.59 -7.21
N TRP A 217 -23.11 12.76 -5.91
CA TRP A 217 -22.11 13.65 -5.37
C TRP A 217 -20.81 12.92 -5.06
N ASN A 218 -19.67 13.53 -5.41
CA ASN A 218 -18.36 13.07 -4.99
C ASN A 218 -18.05 13.65 -3.59
N ALA A 219 -18.09 12.79 -2.59
CA ALA A 219 -17.88 13.12 -1.19
C ALA A 219 -16.40 13.29 -0.81
N ILE A 220 -15.43 13.16 -1.73
CA ILE A 220 -14.04 13.52 -1.45
C ILE A 220 -13.97 15.03 -1.14
N SER A 221 -13.49 15.36 0.06
CA SER A 221 -13.49 16.74 0.61
C SER A 221 -12.81 17.78 -0.29
N THR A 222 -11.79 17.38 -1.06
CA THR A 222 -11.02 18.25 -1.96
C THR A 222 -11.57 18.36 -3.38
N VAL A 223 -12.52 17.50 -3.79
CA VAL A 223 -13.09 17.49 -5.14
C VAL A 223 -14.46 18.14 -5.16
N ASN A 224 -15.35 17.73 -4.25
CA ASN A 224 -16.70 18.27 -4.05
C ASN A 224 -17.44 18.66 -5.35
N ALA A 225 -17.73 17.66 -6.18
CA ALA A 225 -18.32 17.85 -7.51
C ALA A 225 -19.43 16.83 -7.80
N LEU A 226 -20.38 17.21 -8.67
CA LEU A 226 -21.40 16.29 -9.18
C LEU A 226 -20.82 15.39 -10.28
N GLN A 227 -21.25 14.13 -10.30
CA GLN A 227 -20.87 13.12 -11.27
C GLN A 227 -22.13 12.45 -11.81
N ALA A 228 -22.18 12.14 -13.10
CA ALA A 228 -23.31 11.44 -13.69
C ALA A 228 -23.50 10.05 -13.04
N LEU A 229 -24.76 9.63 -12.93
CA LEU A 229 -25.08 8.26 -12.51
C LEU A 229 -24.52 7.23 -13.49
N PRO A 230 -24.15 6.03 -13.01
CA PRO A 230 -23.57 4.98 -13.85
C PRO A 230 -24.62 4.44 -14.82
N ALA A 231 -24.31 4.47 -16.12
CA ALA A 231 -25.14 3.83 -17.13
C ALA A 231 -25.15 2.31 -16.95
N GLY A 232 -26.26 1.66 -17.31
CA GLY A 232 -26.39 0.21 -17.21
C GLY A 232 -26.55 -0.31 -15.77
N LYS A 233 -26.85 0.58 -14.83
CA LYS A 233 -27.05 0.26 -13.40
C LYS A 233 -28.35 0.87 -12.89
N GLU A 234 -28.99 0.19 -11.96
CA GLU A 234 -30.12 0.72 -11.20
C GLU A 234 -29.59 1.42 -9.95
N SER A 235 -29.72 2.75 -9.89
CA SER A 235 -29.24 3.55 -8.76
C SER A 235 -30.38 3.95 -7.84
N THR A 236 -30.14 3.96 -6.53
CA THR A 236 -31.03 4.61 -5.56
C THR A 236 -31.14 6.10 -5.88
N ILE A 237 -32.36 6.62 -6.02
CA ILE A 237 -32.61 8.04 -6.26
C ILE A 237 -33.24 8.65 -5.00
N PHE A 238 -32.40 9.21 -4.13
CA PHE A 238 -32.89 9.86 -2.91
C PHE A 238 -33.42 11.28 -3.20
N MET A 239 -34.60 11.55 -2.66
CA MET A 239 -35.37 12.80 -2.71
C MET A 239 -36.02 13.07 -1.34
N VAL A 240 -35.30 12.79 -0.25
CA VAL A 240 -35.80 12.94 1.12
C VAL A 240 -35.80 14.42 1.49
N SER A 241 -36.94 14.94 1.95
CA SER A 241 -37.10 16.37 2.18
C SER A 241 -36.27 16.90 3.35
N SER A 242 -35.53 17.99 3.10
CA SER A 242 -34.91 18.83 4.14
C SER A 242 -35.85 19.91 4.70
N GLY A 243 -37.11 19.93 4.27
CA GLY A 243 -38.08 20.99 4.55
C GLY A 243 -37.90 22.26 3.69
N ALA A 244 -36.80 22.35 2.94
CA ALA A 244 -36.55 23.40 1.96
C ALA A 244 -37.08 23.04 0.56
N VAL A 245 -37.23 24.05 -0.30
CA VAL A 245 -37.63 23.88 -1.70
C VAL A 245 -36.43 23.44 -2.53
N HIS A 246 -36.62 22.37 -3.30
CA HIS A 246 -35.63 21.85 -4.25
C HIS A 246 -36.34 21.48 -5.56
N PRO A 247 -35.63 21.33 -6.70
CA PRO A 247 -36.22 20.74 -7.89
C PRO A 247 -36.85 19.38 -7.54
N GLY A 248 -38.15 19.20 -7.77
CA GLY A 248 -38.87 17.99 -7.36
C GLY A 248 -39.58 18.05 -6.01
N LEU A 249 -39.20 18.99 -5.13
CA LEU A 249 -39.73 19.12 -3.76
C LEU A 249 -40.28 20.53 -3.50
N ARG A 250 -41.59 20.62 -3.30
CA ARG A 250 -42.30 21.87 -3.01
C ARG A 250 -42.07 22.40 -1.58
N ALA A 251 -42.47 23.65 -1.37
CA ALA A 251 -42.49 24.28 -0.06
C ALA A 251 -43.53 23.62 0.88
N GLY A 252 -43.22 23.58 2.18
CA GLY A 252 -44.16 23.12 3.21
C GLY A 252 -44.09 21.62 3.52
N LEU A 253 -43.21 20.86 2.85
CA LEU A 253 -42.90 19.50 3.26
C LEU A 253 -42.19 19.49 4.63
N PRO A 254 -42.42 18.48 5.48
CA PRO A 254 -41.68 18.35 6.73
C PRO A 254 -40.20 18.07 6.46
N ASN A 255 -39.32 18.59 7.31
CA ASN A 255 -37.93 18.17 7.33
C ASN A 255 -37.84 16.75 7.90
N LEU A 256 -37.36 15.80 7.09
CA LEU A 256 -37.15 14.40 7.47
C LEU A 256 -35.69 14.11 7.84
N LEU A 257 -34.81 15.11 7.76
CA LEU A 257 -33.40 14.98 8.10
C LEU A 257 -33.16 15.27 9.59
N THR A 258 -32.43 14.37 10.25
CA THR A 258 -31.93 14.57 11.62
C THR A 258 -30.47 15.00 11.54
N ALA A 259 -30.14 16.20 12.04
CA ALA A 259 -28.80 16.78 11.94
C ALA A 259 -28.24 16.80 10.49
N GLY A 260 -29.10 17.02 9.50
CA GLY A 260 -28.71 17.03 8.08
C GLY A 260 -28.64 15.65 7.42
N VAL A 261 -29.03 14.57 8.12
CA VAL A 261 -28.94 13.19 7.65
C VAL A 261 -30.31 12.52 7.58
N ALA A 262 -30.59 11.83 6.48
CA ALA A 262 -31.69 10.89 6.33
C ALA A 262 -31.33 9.57 7.02
N VAL A 263 -31.74 9.42 8.28
CA VAL A 263 -31.45 8.23 9.10
C VAL A 263 -32.53 7.18 8.91
N ILE A 264 -32.18 6.06 8.28
CA ILE A 264 -33.06 4.92 8.01
C ILE A 264 -32.72 3.81 8.99
N THR A 265 -33.61 3.55 9.95
CA THR A 265 -33.43 2.46 10.91
C THR A 265 -34.11 1.19 10.41
N THR A 266 -33.34 0.12 10.22
CA THR A 266 -33.90 -1.14 9.70
C THR A 266 -34.48 -1.99 10.83
N SER A 267 -35.71 -2.50 10.66
CA SER A 267 -36.36 -3.36 11.67
C SER A 267 -35.94 -4.84 11.57
N ALA A 268 -35.42 -5.22 10.41
CA ALA A 268 -34.90 -6.55 10.07
C ALA A 268 -33.72 -6.39 9.09
N THR A 269 -32.87 -7.41 9.00
CA THR A 269 -31.89 -7.55 7.91
C THR A 269 -32.55 -7.19 6.58
N LEU A 270 -31.97 -6.28 5.81
CA LEU A 270 -32.46 -6.01 4.46
C LEU A 270 -32.25 -7.30 3.66
N TYR A 271 -33.36 -7.92 3.28
CA TYR A 271 -33.41 -9.20 2.58
C TYR A 271 -32.42 -9.19 1.40
N PRO A 272 -31.78 -10.32 1.10
CA PRO A 272 -30.70 -10.35 0.15
C PRO A 272 -31.19 -9.86 -1.22
N LEU A 273 -30.43 -8.96 -1.83
CA LEU A 273 -30.39 -8.78 -3.27
C LEU A 273 -29.91 -10.13 -3.86
N LEU A 274 -30.84 -11.09 -4.01
CA LEU A 274 -30.75 -12.56 -4.27
C LEU A 274 -30.60 -13.51 -3.09
N ALA A 275 -31.70 -14.16 -2.69
CA ALA A 275 -31.59 -15.56 -2.28
C ALA A 275 -31.33 -16.41 -3.53
N TYR A 276 -30.41 -17.36 -3.46
CA TYR A 276 -30.08 -18.34 -4.51
C TYR A 276 -31.33 -19.02 -5.09
N SER A 277 -31.97 -18.41 -6.09
CA SER A 277 -32.98 -19.03 -6.95
C SER A 277 -33.14 -18.21 -8.24
N ALA A 278 -33.39 -18.91 -9.34
CA ALA A 278 -33.31 -18.37 -10.69
C ALA A 278 -34.30 -17.21 -10.95
N ALA A 279 -33.73 -16.01 -11.11
CA ALA A 279 -34.32 -14.78 -11.65
C ALA A 279 -35.37 -14.06 -10.78
N PRO A 280 -35.48 -12.72 -10.93
CA PRO A 280 -34.59 -11.80 -11.66
C PRO A 280 -33.34 -11.44 -10.86
N ASN A 281 -32.24 -11.08 -11.54
CA ASN A 281 -30.93 -10.92 -10.93
C ASN A 281 -30.58 -9.42 -10.70
N PRO A 282 -30.54 -8.89 -9.46
CA PRO A 282 -30.17 -7.52 -9.09
C PRO A 282 -28.69 -7.16 -9.32
N ASP A 283 -27.93 -7.98 -10.05
CA ASP A 283 -26.62 -7.59 -10.55
C ASP A 283 -26.69 -6.19 -11.18
N ASN A 284 -25.67 -5.36 -10.95
CA ASN A 284 -25.62 -3.97 -11.42
C ASN A 284 -26.47 -2.96 -10.63
N THR A 285 -26.80 -3.24 -9.37
CA THR A 285 -27.40 -2.24 -8.48
C THR A 285 -26.35 -1.25 -7.92
N SER A 286 -26.72 0.03 -7.76
CA SER A 286 -25.92 1.08 -7.11
C SER A 286 -26.68 1.66 -5.92
N ILE A 287 -26.22 1.36 -4.71
CA ILE A 287 -26.70 1.96 -3.47
C ILE A 287 -25.87 3.24 -3.24
N ASP A 288 -26.48 4.38 -3.52
CA ASP A 288 -25.82 5.65 -3.73
C ASP A 288 -26.53 6.78 -2.96
N GLY A 289 -26.02 7.05 -1.75
CA GLY A 289 -26.51 8.15 -0.93
C GLY A 289 -26.12 9.53 -1.47
N GLY A 290 -25.17 9.61 -2.42
CA GLY A 290 -24.73 10.87 -3.02
C GLY A 290 -25.81 11.52 -3.89
N THR A 291 -26.85 10.76 -4.29
CA THR A 291 -28.04 11.31 -4.97
C THR A 291 -28.85 12.22 -4.04
N GLN A 292 -28.90 11.95 -2.73
CA GLN A 292 -29.57 12.82 -1.76
C GLN A 292 -28.91 14.21 -1.77
N THR A 293 -27.58 14.24 -1.64
CA THR A 293 -26.78 15.47 -1.63
C THR A 293 -26.86 16.20 -2.97
N ALA A 294 -26.85 15.46 -4.09
CA ALA A 294 -26.98 16.04 -5.42
C ALA A 294 -28.36 16.70 -5.65
N ASN A 295 -29.42 16.12 -5.09
CA ASN A 295 -30.80 16.57 -5.32
C ASN A 295 -31.31 17.58 -4.28
N VAL A 296 -30.83 17.51 -3.04
CA VAL A 296 -31.35 18.28 -1.89
C VAL A 296 -30.27 19.24 -1.31
N GLY A 297 -29.08 19.28 -1.93
CA GLY A 297 -27.94 20.09 -1.50
C GLY A 297 -27.21 19.49 -0.29
N ASN A 298 -26.01 20.00 0.02
CA ASN A 298 -25.23 19.52 1.18
C ASN A 298 -25.77 20.05 2.53
N ASN A 299 -26.50 19.23 3.26
CA ASN A 299 -27.04 19.47 4.59
C ASN A 299 -26.15 18.90 5.70
N ASN A 300 -25.19 18.02 5.39
CA ASN A 300 -24.21 17.46 6.32
C ASN A 300 -22.79 17.94 6.00
N ASN A 301 -22.47 19.17 6.41
CA ASN A 301 -21.21 19.85 6.07
C ASN A 301 -20.00 19.43 6.90
N ILE A 302 -20.06 18.29 7.60
CA ILE A 302 -18.92 17.79 8.37
C ILE A 302 -17.87 17.15 7.47
N ILE A 303 -16.61 17.24 7.86
CA ILE A 303 -15.50 16.53 7.23
C ILE A 303 -15.05 15.43 8.19
N LEU A 304 -14.95 14.20 7.69
CA LEU A 304 -14.66 13.00 8.45
C LEU A 304 -13.33 12.38 8.01
N GLY A 305 -12.71 11.66 8.94
CA GLY A 305 -11.40 11.04 8.77
C GLY A 305 -10.26 11.96 9.21
N THR A 306 -9.08 11.37 9.34
CA THR A 306 -7.83 12.03 9.71
C THR A 306 -7.14 12.71 8.52
N GLY A 307 -7.23 12.09 7.34
CA GLY A 307 -6.53 12.54 6.13
C GLY A 307 -5.01 12.48 6.27
N GLY A 308 -4.30 13.22 5.43
CA GLY A 308 -2.83 13.37 5.48
C GLY A 308 -2.11 12.52 4.44
N THR A 309 -0.87 12.12 4.75
CA THR A 309 -0.03 11.28 3.89
C THR A 309 0.17 9.90 4.50
N VAL A 310 0.42 8.92 3.65
CA VAL A 310 0.66 7.53 4.03
C VAL A 310 1.78 6.92 3.21
N GLY A 311 2.50 5.98 3.83
CA GLY A 311 3.70 5.41 3.25
C GLY A 311 4.84 6.42 3.12
N VAL A 312 5.89 6.03 2.41
CA VAL A 312 7.10 6.84 2.21
C VAL A 312 7.31 7.26 0.75
N GLY A 313 6.27 7.11 -0.09
CA GLY A 313 6.29 7.47 -1.49
C GLY A 313 7.36 6.75 -2.33
N PRO A 314 7.47 7.07 -3.65
CA PRO A 314 8.43 6.45 -4.56
C PRO A 314 9.92 6.58 -4.19
N ASP A 315 10.33 7.68 -3.55
CA ASP A 315 11.72 7.89 -3.14
C ASP A 315 12.11 7.14 -1.85
N ALA A 316 11.12 6.53 -1.19
CA ALA A 316 11.24 5.80 0.06
C ALA A 316 11.71 6.64 1.26
N LEU A 317 11.52 7.97 1.19
CA LEU A 317 11.81 8.89 2.27
C LEU A 317 10.50 9.43 2.86
N PRO A 318 10.26 9.26 4.17
CA PRO A 318 9.07 9.82 4.79
C PRO A 318 9.12 11.36 4.80
N ASN A 319 7.99 11.98 4.50
CA ASN A 319 7.77 13.42 4.43
C ASN A 319 8.64 14.15 3.37
N SER A 320 8.94 13.49 2.26
CA SER A 320 9.62 14.06 1.09
C SER A 320 8.67 14.83 0.16
N GLY A 321 7.36 14.58 0.27
CA GLY A 321 6.31 15.23 -0.52
C GLY A 321 5.83 14.42 -1.74
N ASP A 322 6.34 13.20 -1.94
CA ASP A 322 5.88 12.26 -2.98
C ASP A 322 4.98 11.13 -2.44
N GLU A 323 4.56 11.22 -1.17
CA GLU A 323 3.72 10.23 -0.51
C GLU A 323 2.30 10.14 -1.06
N SER A 324 1.69 8.97 -0.87
CA SER A 324 0.27 8.78 -1.15
C SER A 324 -0.59 9.66 -0.23
N ILE A 325 -1.57 10.35 -0.81
CA ILE A 325 -2.47 11.26 -0.08
C ILE A 325 -3.73 10.49 0.34
N LEU A 326 -3.98 10.47 1.65
CA LEU A 326 -5.23 9.99 2.22
C LEU A 326 -6.23 11.16 2.29
N SER A 327 -7.33 11.05 1.54
CA SER A 327 -8.35 12.07 1.52
C SER A 327 -9.34 11.91 2.67
N GLN A 328 -9.76 13.03 3.26
CA GLN A 328 -10.97 13.07 4.09
C GLN A 328 -12.22 13.03 3.20
N ILE A 329 -13.32 12.55 3.75
CA ILE A 329 -14.62 12.58 3.08
C ILE A 329 -15.56 13.55 3.79
N ASN A 330 -16.39 14.25 3.04
CA ASN A 330 -17.51 14.96 3.60
C ASN A 330 -18.55 13.96 4.13
N GLY A 331 -19.26 14.33 5.20
CA GLY A 331 -20.26 13.49 5.83
C GLY A 331 -21.38 13.07 4.87
N PRO A 332 -21.68 11.76 4.74
CA PRO A 332 -22.83 11.30 3.98
C PRO A 332 -24.16 11.91 4.45
N GLU A 333 -25.13 12.10 3.57
CA GLU A 333 -26.49 12.51 3.97
C GLU A 333 -27.45 11.36 4.19
N VAL A 334 -27.02 10.14 3.89
CA VAL A 334 -27.82 8.94 4.10
C VAL A 334 -27.11 8.06 5.10
N GLU A 335 -27.86 7.59 6.09
CA GLU A 335 -27.39 6.68 7.12
C GLU A 335 -28.34 5.49 7.23
N ILE A 336 -27.80 4.27 7.15
CA ILE A 336 -28.51 3.02 7.39
C ILE A 336 -28.08 2.46 8.73
N ALA A 337 -28.97 2.53 9.71
CA ALA A 337 -28.74 2.07 11.08
C ALA A 337 -29.43 0.72 11.32
N GLY A 338 -28.64 -0.32 11.65
CA GLY A 338 -29.15 -1.66 11.97
C GLY A 338 -29.36 -1.91 13.46
N LEU A 339 -30.38 -2.69 13.80
CA LEU A 339 -30.62 -3.18 15.15
C LEU A 339 -29.67 -4.34 15.53
N LEU A 340 -29.65 -4.71 16.82
CA LEU A 340 -28.81 -5.79 17.35
C LEU A 340 -29.04 -7.13 16.64
N GLY A 341 -27.95 -7.77 16.19
CA GLY A 341 -27.98 -9.09 15.54
C GLY A 341 -28.39 -9.09 14.06
N GLN A 342 -28.47 -7.92 13.42
CA GLN A 342 -28.87 -7.78 12.02
C GLN A 342 -27.70 -7.34 11.15
N TYR A 343 -27.69 -7.76 9.89
CA TYR A 343 -26.85 -7.13 8.86
C TYR A 343 -27.67 -6.02 8.23
N PRO A 344 -27.31 -4.73 8.39
CA PRO A 344 -27.98 -3.65 7.68
C PRO A 344 -28.11 -3.95 6.20
N LEU A 345 -27.04 -4.46 5.58
CA LEU A 345 -27.02 -4.77 4.15
C LEU A 345 -26.33 -6.11 3.86
N GLN A 346 -27.07 -7.01 3.21
CA GLN A 346 -26.58 -8.28 2.69
C GLN A 346 -26.73 -8.33 1.17
N VAL A 347 -25.62 -8.53 0.45
CA VAL A 347 -25.53 -8.37 -1.01
C VAL A 347 -25.11 -9.66 -1.68
N PHE A 348 -25.97 -10.24 -2.52
CA PHE A 348 -25.62 -11.37 -3.38
C PHE A 348 -25.51 -10.95 -4.86
N ALA A 349 -26.02 -9.78 -5.23
CA ALA A 349 -25.80 -9.14 -6.51
C ALA A 349 -24.30 -8.91 -6.79
N GLN A 350 -23.86 -9.18 -8.01
CA GLN A 350 -22.57 -8.84 -8.58
C GLN A 350 -22.58 -7.42 -9.12
N ASN A 351 -21.39 -6.87 -9.36
CA ASN A 351 -21.24 -5.53 -9.93
C ASN A 351 -21.96 -4.43 -9.13
N THR A 352 -22.12 -4.64 -7.81
CA THR A 352 -22.82 -3.70 -6.93
C THR A 352 -21.92 -2.55 -6.54
N ILE A 353 -22.43 -1.32 -6.62
CA ILE A 353 -21.77 -0.12 -6.10
C ILE A 353 -22.42 0.27 -4.77
N ILE A 354 -21.63 0.56 -3.75
CA ILE A 354 -22.07 1.11 -2.47
C ILE A 354 -21.24 2.36 -2.21
N ARG A 355 -21.89 3.53 -2.13
CA ARG A 355 -21.17 4.80 -1.96
C ARG A 355 -21.96 5.91 -1.31
N CYS A 356 -21.21 6.88 -0.78
CA CYS A 356 -21.73 8.12 -0.21
C CYS A 356 -22.84 7.88 0.84
N ILE A 357 -22.66 6.85 1.65
CA ILE A 357 -23.61 6.38 2.65
C ILE A 357 -22.88 5.96 3.93
N SER A 358 -23.51 6.20 5.08
CA SER A 358 -23.09 5.63 6.35
C SER A 358 -23.85 4.34 6.63
N ILE A 359 -23.16 3.29 7.07
CA ILE A 359 -23.77 2.03 7.48
C ILE A 359 -23.18 1.62 8.83
N HIS A 360 -24.04 1.44 9.83
CA HIS A 360 -23.59 0.97 11.14
C HIS A 360 -24.68 0.17 11.84
N SER A 361 -24.24 -0.75 12.69
CA SER A 361 -25.09 -1.60 13.49
C SER A 361 -24.38 -2.07 14.75
N ASN A 362 -25.13 -2.80 15.58
CA ASN A 362 -24.59 -3.56 16.71
C ASN A 362 -24.14 -4.99 16.31
N SER A 363 -23.83 -5.21 15.03
CA SER A 363 -23.38 -6.49 14.44
C SER A 363 -22.41 -6.19 13.28
N ALA A 364 -22.37 -7.04 12.25
CA ALA A 364 -21.70 -6.79 10.97
C ALA A 364 -22.54 -5.88 10.06
N ASP A 365 -21.88 -4.94 9.40
CA ASP A 365 -22.54 -3.81 8.72
C ASP A 365 -22.83 -4.12 7.24
N LEU A 366 -21.86 -4.75 6.55
CA LEU A 366 -21.96 -5.11 5.15
C LEU A 366 -21.47 -6.54 4.90
N HIS A 367 -22.36 -7.41 4.41
CA HIS A 367 -22.05 -8.81 4.08
C HIS A 367 -22.24 -9.06 2.59
N LEU A 368 -21.16 -9.39 1.88
CA LEU A 368 -21.14 -9.61 0.43
C LEU A 368 -20.93 -11.10 0.11
N MET A 369 -21.78 -11.66 -0.75
CA MET A 369 -21.89 -13.10 -1.00
C MET A 369 -22.09 -13.48 -2.48
N GLY A 370 -22.00 -12.54 -3.42
CA GLY A 370 -22.12 -12.77 -4.86
C GLY A 370 -20.79 -12.95 -5.58
N GLY A 371 -20.81 -13.30 -6.86
CA GLY A 371 -19.64 -13.65 -7.68
C GLY A 371 -18.53 -12.60 -7.86
N GLY A 372 -18.69 -11.33 -7.48
CA GLY A 372 -17.66 -10.28 -7.55
C GLY A 372 -18.09 -8.97 -8.24
N GLY A 373 -17.12 -8.11 -8.55
CA GLY A 373 -17.33 -6.81 -9.20
C GLY A 373 -17.77 -5.69 -8.25
N TYR A 374 -17.56 -5.85 -6.95
CA TYR A 374 -18.00 -4.87 -5.95
C TYR A 374 -17.19 -3.57 -6.03
N ILE A 375 -17.86 -2.43 -5.87
CA ILE A 375 -17.21 -1.15 -5.61
C ILE A 375 -17.79 -0.58 -4.32
N ILE A 376 -16.94 -0.39 -3.32
CA ILE A 376 -17.29 0.27 -2.06
C ILE A 376 -16.44 1.53 -1.99
N GLU A 377 -17.06 2.70 -2.14
CA GLU A 377 -16.32 3.96 -2.19
C GLU A 377 -16.97 5.09 -1.41
N GLN A 378 -16.17 5.94 -0.76
CA GLN A 378 -16.68 7.16 -0.12
C GLN A 378 -17.77 6.88 0.93
N THR A 379 -17.65 5.75 1.64
CA THR A 379 -18.58 5.32 2.69
C THR A 379 -18.02 5.55 4.09
N VAL A 380 -18.92 5.63 5.07
CA VAL A 380 -18.60 5.54 6.49
C VAL A 380 -19.18 4.23 7.03
N ILE A 381 -18.33 3.25 7.37
CA ILE A 381 -18.76 1.94 7.84
C ILE A 381 -18.36 1.77 9.30
N GLY A 382 -19.32 1.39 10.14
CA GLY A 382 -19.14 1.24 11.57
C GLY A 382 -19.23 2.54 12.38
N ALA A 383 -19.52 3.66 11.75
CA ALA A 383 -19.79 4.91 12.47
C ALA A 383 -20.94 5.66 11.80
N THR A 384 -21.45 6.67 12.49
CA THR A 384 -22.55 7.52 12.01
C THR A 384 -22.10 8.44 10.87
N ALA A 385 -23.04 8.94 10.08
CA ALA A 385 -22.81 9.93 9.04
C ALA A 385 -22.27 11.28 9.56
N THR A 386 -22.40 11.55 10.85
CA THR A 386 -21.98 12.81 11.49
C THR A 386 -20.72 12.69 12.34
N SER A 387 -20.17 11.49 12.54
CA SER A 387 -18.97 11.29 13.36
C SER A 387 -18.28 9.97 13.07
N PHE A 388 -16.97 10.03 12.77
CA PHE A 388 -16.11 8.85 12.66
C PHE A 388 -15.34 8.63 13.97
N THR A 389 -16.09 8.27 15.00
CA THR A 389 -15.58 7.97 16.35
C THR A 389 -16.14 6.64 16.83
N PRO A 390 -15.46 5.95 17.77
CA PRO A 390 -15.97 4.69 18.30
C PRO A 390 -17.39 4.83 18.89
N PRO A 391 -18.34 3.94 18.53
CA PRO A 391 -19.70 3.98 19.08
C PRO A 391 -19.72 3.57 20.56
N VAL A 392 -20.66 4.12 21.33
CA VAL A 392 -20.79 3.89 22.79
C VAL A 392 -21.09 2.42 23.12
N VAL A 393 -21.84 1.75 22.25
CA VAL A 393 -22.12 0.31 22.34
C VAL A 393 -21.97 -0.26 20.94
N ARG A 394 -21.12 -1.28 20.78
CA ARG A 394 -21.20 -2.21 19.64
C ARG A 394 -21.43 -3.61 20.20
N GLY A 395 -22.59 -4.19 19.90
CA GLY A 395 -22.86 -5.61 20.20
C GLY A 395 -21.81 -6.49 19.53
N GLY A 396 -21.33 -7.53 20.24
CA GLY A 396 -20.22 -8.37 19.79
C GLY A 396 -20.44 -8.92 18.38
N ASN A 397 -19.77 -8.33 17.40
CA ASN A 397 -19.83 -8.75 16.01
C ASN A 397 -18.98 -10.02 15.86
N SER A 398 -19.62 -11.11 15.43
CA SER A 398 -18.99 -12.43 15.29
C SER A 398 -18.08 -12.58 14.06
N ARG A 399 -17.93 -11.57 13.17
CA ARG A 399 -17.17 -11.68 11.91
C ARG A 399 -16.37 -10.42 11.52
N ALA A 400 -16.94 -9.44 10.81
CA ALA A 400 -16.25 -8.21 10.38
C ALA A 400 -17.25 -7.08 10.07
N LEU A 401 -16.81 -5.83 9.91
CA LEU A 401 -17.71 -4.75 9.43
C LEU A 401 -18.04 -4.91 7.96
N ILE A 402 -17.01 -5.10 7.13
CA ILE A 402 -17.13 -5.50 5.73
C ILE A 402 -16.68 -6.95 5.63
N TYR A 403 -17.61 -7.83 5.29
CA TYR A 403 -17.37 -9.26 5.19
C TYR A 403 -17.64 -9.77 3.77
N PHE A 404 -16.57 -10.00 3.02
CA PHE A 404 -16.60 -10.71 1.75
C PHE A 404 -16.61 -12.22 2.02
N ASP A 405 -17.73 -12.87 1.79
CA ASP A 405 -17.91 -14.31 2.00
C ASP A 405 -17.48 -15.13 0.78
N LEU A 406 -17.42 -16.45 0.94
CA LEU A 406 -16.75 -17.43 0.06
C LEU A 406 -16.86 -17.24 -1.47
N SER A 407 -17.98 -16.71 -1.97
CA SER A 407 -18.27 -16.49 -3.39
C SER A 407 -17.88 -15.11 -3.92
N ALA A 408 -17.56 -14.14 -3.05
CA ALA A 408 -17.06 -12.82 -3.42
C ALA A 408 -15.65 -12.94 -3.98
N THR A 409 -15.53 -12.84 -5.30
CA THR A 409 -14.24 -13.05 -5.97
C THR A 409 -13.47 -11.75 -6.19
N SER A 410 -14.15 -10.61 -6.33
CA SER A 410 -13.46 -9.34 -6.58
C SER A 410 -14.17 -8.11 -6.01
N ALA A 411 -13.37 -7.17 -5.54
CA ALA A 411 -13.85 -5.89 -5.02
C ALA A 411 -12.80 -4.78 -5.11
N VAL A 412 -13.28 -3.55 -5.34
CA VAL A 412 -12.53 -2.31 -5.13
C VAL A 412 -13.10 -1.59 -3.91
N VAL A 413 -12.30 -1.49 -2.85
CA VAL A 413 -12.64 -0.78 -1.61
C VAL A 413 -11.76 0.47 -1.55
N LYS A 414 -12.35 1.65 -1.77
CA LYS A 414 -11.55 2.89 -1.85
C LYS A 414 -12.13 4.14 -1.21
N ASN A 415 -11.27 5.00 -0.66
CA ASN A 415 -11.68 6.29 -0.08
C ASN A 415 -12.77 6.14 1.00
N ASN A 416 -12.75 5.06 1.78
CA ASN A 416 -13.73 4.82 2.85
C ASN A 416 -13.14 5.12 4.23
N LEU A 417 -14.03 5.39 5.18
CA LEU A 417 -13.74 5.36 6.61
C LEU A 417 -14.40 4.10 7.18
N ILE A 418 -13.59 3.16 7.66
CA ILE A 418 -14.05 1.85 8.13
C ILE A 418 -13.54 1.66 9.55
N GLY A 419 -14.41 1.45 10.53
CA GLY A 419 -13.84 1.27 11.86
C GLY A 419 -14.73 0.93 13.02
N PHE A 420 -14.02 0.69 14.11
CA PHE A 420 -14.51 0.44 15.45
C PHE A 420 -15.22 -0.90 15.59
N SER A 421 -14.76 -1.92 14.88
CA SER A 421 -15.24 -3.29 15.03
C SER A 421 -14.90 -3.86 16.42
N THR A 422 -15.61 -4.91 16.84
CA THR A 422 -15.18 -5.77 17.96
C THR A 422 -14.45 -7.01 17.48
N ASN A 423 -14.44 -7.30 16.18
CA ASN A 423 -13.64 -8.35 15.56
C ASN A 423 -12.84 -7.71 14.40
N GLU A 424 -13.05 -8.05 13.14
CA GLU A 424 -12.26 -7.48 12.03
C GLU A 424 -12.94 -6.23 11.43
N GLU A 425 -12.17 -5.28 10.90
CA GLU A 425 -12.75 -4.17 10.12
C GLU A 425 -13.14 -4.63 8.71
N LEU A 426 -12.20 -5.23 7.98
CA LEU A 426 -12.41 -5.79 6.64
C LEU A 426 -11.92 -7.24 6.59
N ARG A 427 -12.82 -8.15 6.21
CA ARG A 427 -12.51 -9.58 6.08
C ARG A 427 -12.83 -10.11 4.71
N MET A 428 -11.88 -10.88 4.20
CA MET A 428 -11.92 -11.56 2.92
C MET A 428 -11.87 -13.07 3.14
N ARG A 429 -12.98 -13.77 2.85
CA ARG A 429 -13.10 -15.22 3.05
C ARG A 429 -13.33 -15.93 1.72
N PHE A 430 -12.59 -17.01 1.47
CA PHE A 430 -12.58 -17.72 0.18
C PHE A 430 -12.64 -19.24 0.34
N TRP A 431 -13.25 -19.94 -0.63
CA TRP A 431 -13.18 -21.40 -0.82
C TRP A 431 -12.22 -21.74 -1.99
N ASP A 432 -11.89 -23.03 -2.11
CA ASP A 432 -11.04 -23.59 -3.16
C ASP A 432 -11.46 -23.30 -4.61
N ALA A 433 -10.43 -23.09 -5.45
CA ALA A 433 -10.45 -22.98 -6.91
C ALA A 433 -11.10 -21.70 -7.48
N ILE A 434 -10.98 -20.59 -6.77
CA ILE A 434 -11.51 -19.28 -7.19
C ILE A 434 -10.34 -18.32 -7.51
N ASN A 435 -10.42 -17.65 -8.66
CA ASN A 435 -9.56 -16.50 -8.96
C ASN A 435 -10.10 -15.28 -8.23
N ILE A 436 -9.28 -14.65 -7.40
CA ILE A 436 -9.68 -13.45 -6.66
C ILE A 436 -8.87 -12.22 -7.06
N ASP A 437 -9.53 -11.06 -7.02
CA ASP A 437 -8.92 -9.78 -7.36
C ASP A 437 -9.48 -8.68 -6.46
N TYR A 438 -8.67 -8.25 -5.50
CA TYR A 438 -9.08 -7.25 -4.51
C TYR A 438 -8.13 -6.08 -4.49
N THR A 439 -8.72 -4.88 -4.54
CA THR A 439 -8.00 -3.63 -4.46
C THR A 439 -8.54 -2.82 -3.29
N ILE A 440 -7.73 -2.66 -2.24
CA ILE A 440 -8.04 -1.87 -1.06
C ILE A 440 -7.14 -0.63 -1.08
N ILE A 441 -7.70 0.53 -1.40
CA ILE A 441 -6.89 1.74 -1.61
C ILE A 441 -7.42 3.00 -0.93
N ASN A 442 -6.54 3.83 -0.38
CA ASN A 442 -6.91 5.15 0.16
C ASN A 442 -8.01 5.10 1.24
N ASN A 443 -8.09 4.02 2.02
CA ASN A 443 -9.04 3.91 3.12
C ASN A 443 -8.39 4.31 4.44
N GLU A 444 -9.18 4.90 5.33
CA GLU A 444 -8.85 4.94 6.76
C GLU A 444 -9.55 3.76 7.45
N ILE A 445 -8.76 2.87 8.03
CA ILE A 445 -9.21 1.70 8.76
C ILE A 445 -8.80 1.87 10.21
N ALA A 446 -9.78 2.04 11.08
CA ALA A 446 -9.57 2.34 12.48
C ALA A 446 -10.14 1.25 13.39
N GLY A 447 -9.28 0.58 14.15
CA GLY A 447 -9.67 -0.39 15.15
C GLY A 447 -10.40 0.21 16.36
N GLY A 448 -10.99 -0.69 17.15
CA GLY A 448 -11.85 -0.46 18.32
C GLY A 448 -11.32 0.37 19.50
N ILE A 449 -12.25 0.58 20.43
CA ILE A 449 -12.19 1.46 21.61
C ILE A 449 -11.01 1.07 22.53
N PRO A 450 -10.17 2.02 22.99
CA PRO A 450 -9.18 1.75 24.01
C PRO A 450 -9.79 1.03 25.24
N GLY A 451 -9.32 -0.18 25.56
CA GLY A 451 -9.66 -0.89 26.81
C GLY A 451 -10.75 -1.97 26.75
N THR A 452 -11.32 -2.30 25.59
CA THR A 452 -12.20 -3.48 25.44
C THR A 452 -11.40 -4.74 25.04
N PRO A 453 -11.86 -5.96 25.37
CA PRO A 453 -11.34 -7.20 24.77
C PRO A 453 -11.59 -7.10 23.27
N GLY A 454 -10.52 -6.72 22.56
CA GLY A 454 -10.68 -5.78 21.45
C GLY A 454 -10.60 -6.42 20.06
N PRO A 455 -10.75 -5.57 19.02
CA PRO A 455 -10.87 -5.96 17.62
C PRO A 455 -9.79 -6.95 17.19
N GLY A 456 -10.15 -7.86 16.29
CA GLY A 456 -9.23 -8.59 15.43
C GLY A 456 -8.54 -7.66 14.41
N PRO A 457 -7.96 -8.23 13.34
CA PRO A 457 -7.18 -7.45 12.38
C PRO A 457 -7.98 -6.39 11.61
N GLY A 458 -7.27 -5.34 11.18
CA GLY A 458 -7.84 -4.30 10.31
C GLY A 458 -8.27 -4.85 8.96
N ILE A 459 -7.32 -5.46 8.25
CA ILE A 459 -7.57 -6.17 7.00
C ILE A 459 -7.14 -7.62 7.19
N ALA A 460 -8.07 -8.56 7.02
CA ALA A 460 -7.82 -9.99 7.21
C ALA A 460 -8.20 -10.84 6.00
N THR A 461 -7.38 -11.86 5.70
CA THR A 461 -7.76 -12.99 4.85
C THR A 461 -7.91 -14.28 5.66
N ASN A 462 -8.99 -15.04 5.45
CA ASN A 462 -9.19 -16.42 5.92
C ASN A 462 -8.71 -16.74 7.37
N ASP A 463 -9.26 -16.08 8.38
CA ASP A 463 -8.81 -16.19 9.79
C ASP A 463 -9.16 -17.50 10.56
N ASN A 464 -9.42 -18.62 9.90
CA ASN A 464 -9.63 -19.88 10.63
C ASN A 464 -8.29 -20.47 11.09
N TYR A 465 -7.92 -20.15 12.34
CA TYR A 465 -6.83 -20.79 13.09
C TYR A 465 -6.95 -22.33 13.19
N THR A 466 -8.15 -22.88 12.98
CA THR A 466 -8.40 -24.32 12.87
C THR A 466 -8.29 -24.79 11.43
N PHE A 467 -7.18 -25.49 11.16
CA PHE A 467 -6.97 -26.41 10.06
C PHE A 467 -8.27 -27.02 9.52
N SER A 468 -8.65 -26.67 8.29
CA SER A 468 -9.42 -27.58 7.44
C SER A 468 -8.48 -27.97 6.29
N PRO A 469 -8.06 -29.24 6.19
CA PRO A 469 -7.16 -29.72 5.13
C PRO A 469 -7.76 -29.66 3.72
N ASP A 470 -8.99 -29.16 3.57
CA ASP A 470 -9.78 -29.14 2.34
C ASP A 470 -9.74 -27.77 1.60
N ASN A 471 -8.74 -26.91 1.86
CA ASN A 471 -8.69 -25.52 1.36
C ASN A 471 -7.39 -25.21 0.56
N ALA A 472 -7.14 -25.92 -0.55
CA ALA A 472 -5.90 -25.93 -1.31
C ALA A 472 -5.91 -25.30 -2.74
N SER A 473 -6.72 -24.30 -3.12
CA SER A 473 -6.70 -23.82 -4.53
C SER A 473 -7.01 -22.34 -4.89
N ALA A 474 -7.13 -21.39 -3.97
CA ALA A 474 -7.38 -19.98 -4.35
C ALA A 474 -6.16 -19.34 -5.07
N LYS A 475 -6.39 -18.56 -6.13
CA LYS A 475 -5.34 -17.88 -6.94
C LYS A 475 -5.71 -16.42 -7.14
N GLY A 476 -4.73 -15.53 -7.31
CA GLY A 476 -5.02 -14.14 -7.69
C GLY A 476 -4.18 -13.11 -6.95
N THR A 477 -4.68 -11.88 -6.92
CA THR A 477 -3.96 -10.71 -6.43
C THR A 477 -4.74 -9.94 -5.39
N ILE A 478 -4.03 -9.45 -4.37
CA ILE A 478 -4.53 -8.41 -3.46
C ILE A 478 -3.57 -7.24 -3.54
N LEU A 479 -4.11 -6.06 -3.84
CA LEU A 479 -3.40 -4.79 -3.72
C LEU A 479 -3.94 -4.04 -2.52
N ILE A 480 -3.08 -3.74 -1.55
CA ILE A 480 -3.36 -2.86 -0.42
C ILE A 480 -2.46 -1.65 -0.57
N LYS A 481 -3.02 -0.50 -0.96
CA LYS A 481 -2.22 0.69 -1.26
C LYS A 481 -2.76 1.99 -0.67
N GLY A 482 -1.90 2.82 -0.09
CA GLY A 482 -2.31 4.17 0.30
C GLY A 482 -3.32 4.20 1.46
N ASN A 483 -3.40 3.14 2.28
CA ASN A 483 -4.33 3.09 3.40
C ASN A 483 -3.64 3.56 4.69
N LEU A 484 -4.43 4.14 5.59
CA LEU A 484 -4.07 4.29 7.00
C LEU A 484 -4.78 3.21 7.79
N VAL A 485 -4.04 2.27 8.37
CA VAL A 485 -4.57 1.24 9.25
C VAL A 485 -4.04 1.50 10.66
N ARG A 486 -4.94 1.75 11.60
CA ARG A 486 -4.58 2.18 12.94
C ARG A 486 -5.42 1.52 14.02
N ASP A 487 -4.86 1.35 15.21
CA ASP A 487 -5.60 0.92 16.41
C ASP A 487 -6.21 -0.50 16.33
N CYS A 488 -5.79 -1.33 15.37
CA CYS A 488 -6.32 -2.68 15.19
C CYS A 488 -5.65 -3.70 16.12
N GLY A 489 -6.40 -4.66 16.67
CA GLY A 489 -5.76 -5.76 17.39
C GLY A 489 -5.09 -5.42 18.71
N PRO A 490 -5.76 -4.99 19.79
CA PRO A 490 -5.08 -4.70 21.05
C PRO A 490 -4.55 -5.95 21.78
N THR A 491 -4.89 -7.15 21.31
CA THR A 491 -4.40 -8.44 21.84
C THR A 491 -3.25 -8.98 20.99
N ALA A 492 -2.37 -9.78 21.60
CA ALA A 492 -1.07 -10.16 21.04
C ALA A 492 -1.08 -10.95 19.70
N ILE A 493 -2.24 -11.35 19.19
CA ILE A 493 -2.36 -12.21 17.99
C ILE A 493 -2.91 -11.50 16.74
N SER A 494 -3.19 -10.19 16.84
CA SER A 494 -3.83 -9.42 15.77
C SER A 494 -2.87 -8.39 15.15
N SER A 495 -3.22 -7.84 13.98
CA SER A 495 -2.38 -6.92 13.22
C SER A 495 -3.19 -5.88 12.44
N GLY A 496 -2.53 -4.84 11.92
CA GLY A 496 -3.16 -3.94 10.96
C GLY A 496 -3.58 -4.71 9.71
N VAL A 497 -2.64 -5.47 9.13
CA VAL A 497 -2.87 -6.36 7.98
C VAL A 497 -2.50 -7.79 8.35
N HIS A 498 -3.41 -8.73 8.14
CA HIS A 498 -3.25 -10.14 8.50
C HIS A 498 -3.57 -11.08 7.33
N TYR A 499 -2.62 -11.97 7.01
CA TYR A 499 -2.80 -13.04 6.04
C TYR A 499 -2.65 -14.42 6.65
N ASN A 500 -3.65 -15.26 6.38
CA ASN A 500 -3.69 -16.67 6.76
C ASN A 500 -4.07 -17.55 5.56
N LEU A 501 -3.09 -18.19 4.93
CA LEU A 501 -3.27 -19.04 3.74
C LEU A 501 -2.58 -20.41 3.92
N ALA A 502 -3.33 -21.40 4.40
CA ALA A 502 -2.79 -22.68 4.87
C ALA A 502 -2.05 -23.58 3.85
N ASN A 503 -2.09 -23.31 2.53
CA ASN A 503 -1.57 -24.21 1.48
C ASN A 503 -0.84 -23.47 0.34
N ALA A 504 -0.03 -24.22 -0.42
CA ALA A 504 0.87 -23.75 -1.47
C ALA A 504 0.19 -23.08 -2.68
N ASN A 505 -0.40 -21.90 -2.47
CA ASN A 505 -1.22 -21.18 -3.44
C ASN A 505 -0.40 -20.13 -4.21
N ILE A 506 -0.69 -19.98 -5.51
CA ILE A 506 -0.14 -18.91 -6.38
C ILE A 506 -0.90 -17.61 -6.04
N PHE A 507 -0.49 -17.00 -4.94
CA PHE A 507 -1.05 -15.77 -4.43
C PHE A 507 0.03 -14.70 -4.37
N GLN A 508 -0.29 -13.50 -4.84
CA GLN A 508 0.60 -12.36 -4.69
C GLN A 508 -0.17 -11.23 -4.02
N THR A 509 0.20 -10.94 -2.78
CA THR A 509 -0.25 -9.75 -2.09
C THR A 509 0.81 -8.67 -2.18
N THR A 510 0.40 -7.48 -2.60
CA THR A 510 1.24 -6.29 -2.58
C THR A 510 0.66 -5.31 -1.58
N VAL A 511 1.43 -5.03 -0.54
CA VAL A 511 1.15 -3.99 0.47
C VAL A 511 2.12 -2.86 0.24
N GLU A 512 1.65 -1.77 -0.34
CA GLU A 512 2.52 -0.63 -0.65
C GLU A 512 1.99 0.73 -0.24
N GLU A 513 2.89 1.62 0.18
CA GLU A 513 2.53 3.02 0.50
C GLU A 513 1.42 3.16 1.55
N ASN A 514 1.32 2.24 2.50
CA ASN A 514 0.37 2.32 3.61
C ASN A 514 1.07 2.84 4.88
N THR A 515 0.27 3.33 5.83
CA THR A 515 0.70 3.56 7.21
C THR A 515 0.00 2.56 8.13
N LEU A 516 0.76 1.69 8.79
CA LEU A 516 0.29 0.64 9.69
C LEU A 516 0.77 0.94 11.11
N THR A 517 -0.12 1.46 11.96
CA THR A 517 0.28 2.07 13.23
C THR A 517 -0.58 1.68 14.42
N ARG A 518 0.00 1.71 15.63
CA ARG A 518 -0.73 1.51 16.91
C ARG A 518 -1.56 0.22 16.96
N SER A 519 -1.20 -0.78 16.16
CA SER A 519 -1.82 -2.10 16.13
C SER A 519 -0.99 -3.09 16.97
N SER A 520 -1.42 -4.35 17.14
CA SER A 520 -0.55 -5.34 17.81
C SER A 520 0.72 -5.59 16.98
N ALA A 521 0.58 -6.09 15.75
CA ALA A 521 1.63 -6.01 14.74
C ALA A 521 1.19 -5.09 13.60
N GLY A 522 2.13 -4.50 12.86
CA GLY A 522 1.76 -3.73 11.66
C GLY A 522 1.25 -4.65 10.56
N PHE A 523 2.08 -5.62 10.20
CA PHE A 523 1.82 -6.63 9.18
C PHE A 523 2.04 -8.04 9.72
N GLN A 524 1.25 -9.01 9.24
CA GLN A 524 1.41 -10.41 9.61
C GLN A 524 1.09 -11.39 8.47
N ALA A 525 2.03 -12.30 8.20
CA ALA A 525 1.88 -13.48 7.33
C ALA A 525 2.16 -14.78 8.13
N LEU A 526 1.17 -15.68 8.21
CA LEU A 526 1.23 -16.88 9.07
C LEU A 526 1.35 -18.23 8.35
N PHE A 527 0.98 -18.30 7.07
CA PHE A 527 0.91 -19.57 6.34
C PHE A 527 1.09 -19.32 4.83
N GLY A 528 1.77 -20.23 4.11
CA GLY A 528 1.69 -20.33 2.64
C GLY A 528 2.88 -19.83 1.80
N SER A 529 2.96 -20.28 0.54
CA SER A 529 4.13 -20.25 -0.35
C SER A 529 4.23 -19.07 -1.36
N GLY A 530 3.77 -17.86 -1.01
CA GLY A 530 3.57 -16.74 -1.96
C GLY A 530 4.71 -15.71 -2.04
N ASN A 531 4.89 -15.11 -3.24
CA ASN A 531 5.81 -14.00 -3.55
C ASN A 531 5.24 -12.64 -3.06
N ASP A 532 4.91 -12.53 -1.78
CA ASP A 532 4.31 -11.31 -1.24
C ASP A 532 5.32 -10.16 -1.20
N ILE A 533 4.82 -8.93 -1.37
CA ILE A 533 5.63 -7.72 -1.44
C ILE A 533 5.10 -6.71 -0.42
N ILE A 534 5.96 -6.31 0.51
CA ILE A 534 5.73 -5.23 1.47
C ILE A 534 6.71 -4.11 1.11
N LEU A 535 6.19 -2.99 0.61
CA LEU A 535 7.00 -2.00 -0.09
C LEU A 535 6.62 -0.56 0.23
N ARG A 536 7.57 0.26 0.67
CA ARG A 536 7.36 1.72 0.85
C ARG A 536 6.23 2.08 1.84
N ASN A 537 5.99 1.24 2.83
CA ASN A 537 5.05 1.51 3.92
C ASN A 537 5.74 2.25 5.08
N ILE A 538 4.95 2.92 5.91
CA ILE A 538 5.31 3.31 7.27
C ILE A 538 4.70 2.27 8.23
N ILE A 539 5.52 1.62 9.04
CA ILE A 539 5.10 0.59 10.00
C ILE A 539 5.67 0.95 11.36
N ASN A 540 4.85 1.57 12.21
CA ASN A 540 5.35 2.19 13.43
C ASN A 540 4.43 2.08 14.64
N ASP A 541 4.98 2.32 15.82
CA ASP A 541 4.24 2.41 17.08
C ASP A 541 3.34 1.19 17.36
N ASN A 542 3.63 0.04 16.76
CA ASN A 542 2.89 -1.20 16.99
C ASN A 542 3.34 -1.82 18.33
N ARG A 543 2.42 -2.49 19.02
CA ARG A 543 2.64 -2.96 20.40
C ARG A 543 3.64 -4.11 20.49
N ASN A 544 3.68 -4.94 19.45
CA ASN A 544 4.64 -6.01 19.21
C ASN A 544 5.49 -5.64 17.99
N MET A 545 5.97 -6.61 17.24
CA MET A 545 6.73 -6.46 16.01
C MET A 545 6.06 -5.65 14.87
N GLY A 546 6.88 -5.02 14.03
CA GLY A 546 6.42 -4.32 12.84
C GLY A 546 5.87 -5.28 11.77
N VAL A 547 6.69 -6.27 11.38
CA VAL A 547 6.37 -7.27 10.35
C VAL A 547 6.57 -8.68 10.90
N ARG A 548 5.48 -9.46 10.89
CA ARG A 548 5.45 -10.88 11.27
C ARG A 548 5.50 -11.79 10.07
N ILE A 549 6.46 -12.71 10.05
CA ILE A 549 6.50 -13.77 9.05
C ILE A 549 6.72 -15.09 9.78
N ALA A 550 5.65 -15.82 10.08
CA ALA A 550 5.70 -17.06 10.85
C ALA A 550 5.08 -18.20 10.05
N ASN A 551 5.59 -19.43 10.17
CA ASN A 551 4.95 -20.58 9.55
C ASN A 551 4.22 -21.40 10.60
N ARG A 552 2.89 -21.48 10.47
CA ARG A 552 2.04 -22.30 11.34
C ARG A 552 1.44 -23.52 10.62
N SER A 553 1.88 -23.81 9.38
CA SER A 553 1.44 -24.99 8.65
C SER A 553 2.07 -26.27 9.23
N THR A 554 1.26 -27.31 9.39
CA THR A 554 1.71 -28.67 9.69
C THR A 554 2.13 -29.45 8.43
N ASP A 555 1.94 -28.89 7.22
CA ASP A 555 2.36 -29.51 5.96
C ASP A 555 3.83 -29.19 5.65
N PRO A 556 4.74 -30.19 5.67
CA PRO A 556 6.15 -30.00 5.36
C PRO A 556 6.44 -29.64 3.89
N ALA A 557 5.44 -29.56 3.01
CA ALA A 557 5.56 -29.03 1.65
C ALA A 557 5.27 -27.51 1.54
N VAL A 558 4.70 -26.87 2.56
CA VAL A 558 4.20 -25.47 2.54
C VAL A 558 5.14 -24.50 3.30
N VAL A 559 6.35 -24.96 3.61
CA VAL A 559 7.16 -24.40 4.71
C VAL A 559 7.95 -23.14 4.36
N THR A 560 8.09 -22.80 3.07
CA THR A 560 8.84 -21.61 2.63
C THR A 560 7.89 -20.48 2.19
N GLN A 561 7.89 -19.38 2.94
CA GLN A 561 7.28 -18.11 2.54
C GLN A 561 8.30 -17.29 1.73
N LYS A 562 7.86 -16.52 0.73
CA LYS A 562 8.72 -15.70 -0.15
C LYS A 562 8.34 -14.23 -0.04
N VAL A 563 8.46 -13.67 1.15
CA VAL A 563 7.98 -12.33 1.47
C VAL A 563 9.11 -11.32 1.33
N LYS A 564 9.02 -10.47 0.30
CA LYS A 564 9.94 -9.35 0.11
C LYS A 564 9.50 -8.18 0.99
N VAL A 565 10.36 -7.77 1.92
CA VAL A 565 10.20 -6.57 2.72
C VAL A 565 11.24 -5.56 2.26
N SER A 566 10.81 -4.49 1.59
CA SER A 566 11.75 -3.59 0.93
C SER A 566 11.34 -2.13 1.02
N GLN A 567 12.32 -1.27 1.28
CA GLN A 567 12.14 0.19 1.33
C GLN A 567 11.02 0.67 2.26
N ASN A 568 10.69 -0.08 3.32
CA ASN A 568 9.71 0.35 4.32
C ASN A 568 10.40 1.16 5.41
N SER A 569 9.69 2.14 5.96
CA SER A 569 10.06 2.83 7.20
C SER A 569 9.44 2.07 8.37
N ILE A 570 10.25 1.28 9.08
CA ILE A 570 9.84 0.43 10.20
C ILE A 570 10.54 0.95 11.45
N TYR A 571 9.80 1.46 12.45
CA TYR A 571 10.38 2.05 13.65
C TYR A 571 9.39 2.14 14.84
N ASN A 572 9.89 2.25 16.07
CA ASN A 572 9.11 2.31 17.31
C ASN A 572 8.15 1.12 17.54
N ASN A 573 8.40 -0.04 16.93
CA ASN A 573 7.57 -1.22 17.21
C ASN A 573 8.07 -1.94 18.48
N GLY A 574 7.19 -2.70 19.15
CA GLY A 574 7.53 -3.45 20.36
C GLY A 574 7.54 -2.63 21.65
N THR A 575 6.96 -1.42 21.64
CA THR A 575 7.14 -0.40 22.69
C THR A 575 6.15 -0.48 23.86
N ASN A 576 5.06 -1.26 23.76
CA ASN A 576 3.86 -1.05 24.60
C ASN A 576 3.31 -2.25 25.39
N ASN A 577 4.04 -3.37 25.54
CA ASN A 577 3.45 -4.57 26.19
C ASN A 577 4.24 -5.19 27.36
N GLY A 578 5.33 -4.59 27.85
CA GLY A 578 6.15 -5.19 28.92
C GLY A 578 6.84 -6.51 28.56
N ALA A 579 6.47 -7.13 27.42
CA ALA A 579 7.24 -8.11 26.68
C ALA A 579 8.27 -7.35 25.83
N LEU A 580 9.52 -7.42 26.25
CA LEU A 580 10.63 -6.60 25.79
C LEU A 580 11.28 -7.16 24.51
N ASP A 581 10.51 -7.71 23.56
CA ASP A 581 11.14 -8.54 22.53
C ASP A 581 10.50 -8.47 21.12
N GLY A 582 9.78 -7.40 20.80
CA GLY A 582 9.21 -7.19 19.45
C GLY A 582 10.22 -6.57 18.48
N LEU A 583 10.52 -7.26 17.38
CA LEU A 583 11.46 -6.80 16.33
C LEU A 583 10.75 -6.00 15.22
N GLY A 584 11.50 -5.18 14.47
CA GLY A 584 10.97 -4.54 13.26
C GLY A 584 10.49 -5.55 12.22
N ILE A 585 11.31 -6.57 11.94
CA ILE A 585 10.96 -7.75 11.15
C ILE A 585 11.36 -8.96 11.98
N ASP A 586 10.44 -9.91 12.18
CA ASP A 586 10.76 -11.17 12.85
C ASP A 586 10.22 -12.37 12.07
N LEU A 587 11.15 -13.29 11.84
CA LEU A 587 10.95 -14.54 11.14
C LEU A 587 10.75 -15.65 12.16
N ASN A 588 9.53 -16.19 12.23
CA ASN A 588 9.13 -17.34 13.05
C ASN A 588 8.89 -17.08 14.55
N GLU A 589 8.80 -15.83 14.98
CA GLU A 589 8.50 -15.43 16.37
C GLU A 589 9.50 -15.96 17.39
N ASP A 590 10.75 -16.16 16.99
CA ASP A 590 11.80 -16.63 17.88
C ASP A 590 12.80 -15.54 18.27
N HIS A 591 12.36 -14.28 18.20
CA HIS A 591 13.19 -13.10 18.41
C HIS A 591 14.31 -13.04 17.38
N VAL A 592 15.48 -12.52 17.74
CA VAL A 592 16.61 -12.39 16.81
C VAL A 592 17.10 -13.77 16.38
N THR A 593 16.99 -14.05 15.08
CA THR A 593 17.56 -15.24 14.46
C THR A 593 19.02 -15.02 14.09
N ALA A 594 19.95 -15.63 14.83
CA ALA A 594 21.37 -15.57 14.52
C ALA A 594 21.73 -16.18 13.16
N ASN A 595 22.76 -15.64 12.50
CA ASN A 595 23.23 -16.17 11.22
C ASN A 595 23.81 -17.59 11.39
N THR A 596 23.19 -18.54 10.69
CA THR A 596 23.60 -19.96 10.65
C THR A 596 24.61 -20.25 9.54
N GLY A 597 24.69 -19.37 8.54
CA GLY A 597 25.47 -19.56 7.32
C GLY A 597 24.79 -20.42 6.25
N ALA A 598 23.54 -20.83 6.43
CA ALA A 598 22.80 -21.66 5.47
C ALA A 598 21.30 -21.31 5.46
N TYR A 599 20.65 -21.55 4.32
CA TYR A 599 19.20 -21.52 4.22
C TYR A 599 18.56 -22.67 5.00
N ASN A 600 17.40 -22.42 5.63
CA ASN A 600 16.56 -23.44 6.23
C ASN A 600 15.21 -23.50 5.50
N ASN A 601 15.03 -24.50 4.65
CA ASN A 601 13.81 -24.70 3.85
C ASN A 601 12.55 -25.04 4.65
N THR A 602 12.68 -25.31 5.95
CA THR A 602 11.56 -25.61 6.86
C THR A 602 11.08 -24.38 7.63
N LEU A 603 11.64 -23.20 7.37
CA LEU A 603 11.34 -21.99 8.13
C LEU A 603 11.02 -20.81 7.20
N PRO A 604 10.24 -19.81 7.68
CA PRO A 604 9.83 -18.65 6.89
C PRO A 604 11.00 -17.90 6.27
N ASN A 605 10.82 -17.39 5.04
CA ASN A 605 11.86 -16.74 4.25
C ASN A 605 13.21 -17.49 4.25
N LEU A 606 13.17 -18.82 4.31
CA LEU A 606 14.33 -19.69 4.41
C LEU A 606 15.29 -19.38 5.57
N ARG A 607 14.86 -18.64 6.60
CA ARG A 607 15.75 -17.96 7.57
C ARG A 607 16.92 -17.24 6.88
N MET A 608 16.58 -16.42 5.89
CA MET A 608 17.55 -15.58 5.20
C MET A 608 18.43 -14.86 6.23
N ASN A 609 19.74 -15.05 6.10
CA ASN A 609 20.72 -14.47 7.03
C ASN A 609 20.84 -12.97 6.74
N TYR A 610 20.91 -12.14 7.77
CA TYR A 610 21.09 -10.70 7.61
C TYR A 610 22.54 -10.33 7.27
N PRO A 611 22.79 -9.14 6.69
CA PRO A 611 24.15 -8.66 6.40
C PRO A 611 25.01 -8.50 7.65
N ILE A 612 26.28 -8.93 7.58
CA ILE A 612 27.33 -8.62 8.55
C ILE A 612 28.20 -7.49 8.01
N VAL A 613 28.24 -6.38 8.73
CA VAL A 613 29.02 -5.20 8.39
C VAL A 613 30.45 -5.32 8.91
N THR A 614 31.42 -5.11 8.03
CA THR A 614 32.86 -5.11 8.36
C THR A 614 33.48 -3.71 8.28
N LEU A 615 32.81 -2.78 7.60
CA LEU A 615 33.17 -1.37 7.53
C LEU A 615 31.89 -0.55 7.41
N LEU A 616 31.73 0.44 8.29
CA LEU A 616 30.70 1.46 8.21
C LEU A 616 31.30 2.79 8.60
N SER A 617 31.44 3.72 7.65
CA SER A 617 32.08 5.00 7.93
C SER A 617 31.46 6.14 7.16
N TYR A 618 31.49 7.34 7.74
CA TYR A 618 31.03 8.57 7.10
C TYR A 618 32.13 9.62 7.10
N THR A 619 32.64 9.94 5.90
CA THR A 619 33.78 10.86 5.72
C THR A 619 33.46 11.82 4.58
N ALA A 620 33.62 13.13 4.84
CA ALA A 620 33.43 14.19 3.84
C ALA A 620 32.11 14.07 3.03
N GLY A 621 30.99 13.79 3.71
CA GLY A 621 29.67 13.69 3.06
C GLY A 621 29.36 12.33 2.43
N THR A 622 30.29 11.38 2.50
CA THR A 622 30.17 10.05 1.87
C THR A 622 30.07 8.96 2.93
N LEU A 623 28.99 8.18 2.88
CA LEU A 623 28.82 6.95 3.64
C LEU A 623 29.44 5.80 2.85
N THR A 624 30.38 5.08 3.45
CA THR A 624 31.00 3.86 2.91
C THR A 624 30.62 2.67 3.78
N VAL A 625 30.07 1.63 3.15
CA VAL A 625 29.64 0.39 3.82
C VAL A 625 30.21 -0.81 3.09
N ALA A 626 30.77 -1.77 3.82
CA ALA A 626 31.20 -3.04 3.27
C ALA A 626 30.96 -4.20 4.25
N GLY A 627 30.76 -5.39 3.71
CA GLY A 627 30.39 -6.56 4.49
C GLY A 627 30.13 -7.78 3.64
N TYR A 628 29.44 -8.77 4.22
CA TYR A 628 28.98 -9.96 3.53
C TYR A 628 27.66 -10.45 4.14
N VAL A 629 26.95 -11.34 3.46
CA VAL A 629 25.72 -11.97 3.97
C VAL A 629 26.01 -13.41 4.42
N GLY A 630 25.46 -13.84 5.56
CA GLY A 630 25.71 -15.17 6.14
C GLY A 630 26.91 -15.20 7.09
N THR A 631 27.77 -16.23 6.96
CA THR A 631 29.03 -16.33 7.74
C THR A 631 30.24 -16.15 6.84
N ALA A 632 31.40 -15.81 7.42
CA ALA A 632 32.64 -15.65 6.67
C ALA A 632 33.02 -16.91 5.85
N ALA A 633 32.65 -18.11 6.33
CA ALA A 633 32.92 -19.38 5.66
C ALA A 633 31.92 -19.71 4.54
N THR A 634 30.68 -19.21 4.63
CA THR A 634 29.57 -19.63 3.76
C THR A 634 28.93 -18.51 2.96
N LYS A 635 29.50 -17.30 2.98
CA LYS A 635 28.96 -16.11 2.30
C LYS A 635 28.61 -16.30 0.83
N SER A 636 29.31 -17.15 0.08
CA SER A 636 28.98 -17.45 -1.32
C SER A 636 27.58 -18.05 -1.53
N THR A 637 26.98 -18.66 -0.50
CA THR A 637 25.60 -19.17 -0.50
C THR A 637 24.57 -18.05 -0.73
N PHE A 638 24.91 -16.82 -0.34
CA PHE A 638 24.03 -15.64 -0.39
C PHE A 638 24.47 -14.65 -1.48
N ALA A 639 25.16 -15.13 -2.51
CA ALA A 639 25.54 -14.34 -3.67
C ALA A 639 24.31 -13.77 -4.41
N ASN A 640 24.46 -12.59 -5.02
CA ASN A 640 23.41 -11.86 -5.73
C ASN A 640 22.20 -11.47 -4.87
N SER A 641 22.35 -11.40 -3.56
CA SER A 641 21.32 -10.87 -2.65
C SER A 641 21.34 -9.35 -2.70
N ILE A 642 20.18 -8.71 -2.68
CA ILE A 642 20.04 -7.26 -2.54
C ILE A 642 20.16 -6.93 -1.06
N VAL A 643 21.15 -6.11 -0.72
CA VAL A 643 21.36 -5.58 0.63
C VAL A 643 20.80 -4.16 0.67
N GLU A 644 19.83 -3.91 1.54
CA GLU A 644 19.24 -2.60 1.76
C GLU A 644 19.75 -1.99 3.06
N LEU A 645 20.02 -0.69 3.06
CA LEU A 645 20.59 0.05 4.18
C LEU A 645 19.55 1.02 4.73
N PHE A 646 19.43 1.05 6.05
CA PHE A 646 18.52 1.92 6.75
C PHE A 646 19.24 2.66 7.88
N LYS A 647 18.95 3.95 8.04
CA LYS A 647 19.23 4.60 9.31
C LYS A 647 18.26 4.01 10.34
N ALA A 648 18.82 3.45 11.40
CA ALA A 648 18.06 2.79 12.43
C ALA A 648 17.50 3.80 13.43
N ASN A 649 16.34 3.47 13.98
CA ASN A 649 15.92 4.04 15.25
C ASN A 649 16.76 3.36 16.36
N SER A 650 17.37 4.16 17.24
CA SER A 650 18.31 3.67 18.27
C SER A 650 17.73 3.78 19.69
N THR A 651 16.43 4.04 19.81
CA THR A 651 15.77 4.28 21.10
C THR A 651 15.21 3.02 21.77
N ASP A 652 15.29 1.87 21.09
CA ASP A 652 14.65 0.60 21.45
C ASP A 652 15.62 -0.42 22.06
N ASN A 653 15.68 -0.49 23.41
CA ASN A 653 16.61 -1.39 24.12
C ASN A 653 16.17 -2.88 24.15
N ASN A 654 15.22 -3.30 23.33
CA ASN A 654 14.39 -4.50 23.51
C ASN A 654 14.63 -5.57 22.41
N GLN A 655 15.82 -5.59 21.79
CA GLN A 655 16.10 -6.43 20.61
C GLN A 655 17.52 -7.04 20.61
N ALA A 656 18.06 -7.42 21.78
CA ALA A 656 19.40 -7.99 21.86
C ALA A 656 19.42 -9.48 21.45
N GLY A 657 20.38 -9.89 20.60
CA GLY A 657 20.49 -11.26 20.12
C GLY A 657 21.86 -11.61 19.56
N GLU A 658 22.08 -12.91 19.30
CA GLU A 658 23.31 -13.43 18.72
C GLU A 658 23.51 -12.96 17.27
N ILE A 659 24.76 -12.69 16.88
CA ILE A 659 25.11 -12.31 15.50
C ILE A 659 25.26 -13.56 14.64
N ILE A 660 26.05 -14.51 15.13
CA ILE A 660 26.28 -15.82 14.53
C ILE A 660 25.98 -16.87 15.59
N VAL A 661 25.36 -17.99 15.18
CA VAL A 661 25.02 -19.08 16.10
C VAL A 661 26.20 -19.45 16.98
N ALA A 662 25.99 -19.38 18.30
CA ALA A 662 26.95 -19.76 19.33
C ALA A 662 28.29 -18.98 19.29
N ASP A 663 28.30 -17.74 18.78
CA ASP A 663 29.45 -16.84 18.89
C ASP A 663 29.64 -16.26 20.30
N GLY A 664 28.61 -16.36 21.15
CA GLY A 664 28.59 -15.84 22.52
C GLY A 664 28.49 -14.31 22.60
N LEU A 665 28.22 -13.63 21.48
CA LEU A 665 27.99 -12.19 21.41
C LEU A 665 26.49 -11.95 21.45
N SER A 666 26.01 -11.03 22.27
CA SER A 666 24.62 -10.58 22.23
C SER A 666 24.62 -9.07 22.04
N VAL A 667 24.08 -8.61 20.91
CA VAL A 667 24.10 -7.21 20.50
C VAL A 667 22.71 -6.73 20.12
N GLN A 668 22.49 -5.42 20.24
CA GLN A 668 21.25 -4.78 19.83
C GLN A 668 21.09 -4.88 18.31
N HIS A 669 19.97 -5.44 17.89
CA HIS A 669 19.44 -5.28 16.54
C HIS A 669 18.52 -4.04 16.56
N GLY A 670 18.33 -3.41 15.42
CA GLY A 670 17.49 -2.22 15.34
C GLY A 670 16.53 -2.31 14.17
N GLU A 671 15.58 -1.39 14.14
CA GLU A 671 14.64 -1.27 13.04
C GLU A 671 15.20 -0.39 11.91
N GLY A 672 14.46 -0.19 10.82
CA GLY A 672 14.88 0.58 9.65
C GLY A 672 13.98 1.79 9.43
N GLU A 673 14.30 2.93 10.03
CA GLU A 673 13.45 4.13 9.99
C GLU A 673 13.54 4.86 8.64
N VAL A 674 14.75 5.09 8.13
CA VAL A 674 14.96 5.85 6.88
C VAL A 674 15.75 5.01 5.89
N TYR A 675 15.17 4.74 4.72
CA TYR A 675 15.86 4.06 3.63
C TYR A 675 17.00 4.93 3.09
N LEU A 676 18.20 4.35 2.96
CA LEU A 676 19.38 5.05 2.48
C LEU A 676 19.77 4.62 1.07
N GLY A 677 19.58 3.35 0.72
CA GLY A 677 19.95 2.80 -0.57
C GLY A 677 20.15 1.29 -0.53
N SER A 678 20.66 0.73 -1.63
CA SER A 678 20.90 -0.71 -1.74
C SER A 678 22.13 -1.05 -2.59
N VAL A 679 22.65 -2.26 -2.40
CA VAL A 679 23.74 -2.85 -3.17
C VAL A 679 23.55 -4.35 -3.31
N THR A 680 23.92 -4.93 -4.44
CA THR A 680 23.86 -6.39 -4.63
C THR A 680 25.18 -7.06 -4.22
N THR A 681 25.11 -8.16 -3.46
CA THR A 681 26.30 -8.96 -3.16
C THR A 681 26.90 -9.56 -4.43
N ASN A 682 28.22 -9.64 -4.49
CA ASN A 682 28.92 -10.28 -5.60
C ASN A 682 28.81 -11.82 -5.53
N ALA A 683 29.44 -12.52 -6.48
CA ALA A 683 29.45 -13.99 -6.53
C ALA A 683 30.06 -14.68 -5.29
N SER A 684 30.83 -13.95 -4.47
CA SER A 684 31.40 -14.43 -3.21
C SER A 684 30.54 -14.08 -1.98
N GLY A 685 29.39 -13.42 -2.16
CA GLY A 685 28.52 -12.97 -1.08
C GLY A 685 28.98 -11.69 -0.38
N ASP A 686 30.02 -11.04 -0.89
CA ASP A 686 30.53 -9.77 -0.35
C ASP A 686 29.79 -8.60 -0.98
N PHE A 687 29.57 -7.53 -0.20
CA PHE A 687 29.07 -6.25 -0.69
C PHE A 687 30.00 -5.11 -0.27
N SER A 688 30.09 -4.09 -1.12
CA SER A 688 30.77 -2.84 -0.81
C SER A 688 30.11 -1.73 -1.62
N PHE A 689 29.80 -0.63 -0.96
CA PHE A 689 29.08 0.49 -1.54
C PHE A 689 29.54 1.80 -0.91
N SER A 690 29.47 2.89 -1.66
CA SER A 690 29.72 4.24 -1.15
C SER A 690 28.76 5.21 -1.80
N MET A 691 28.14 6.06 -0.99
CA MET A 691 27.19 7.06 -1.46
C MET A 691 27.38 8.40 -0.77
N ALA A 692 27.19 9.47 -1.53
CA ALA A 692 27.00 10.79 -0.95
C ALA A 692 25.60 10.84 -0.30
N THR A 693 25.52 11.27 0.96
CA THR A 693 24.24 11.42 1.65
C THR A 693 24.34 12.46 2.77
N THR A 694 23.24 13.18 2.99
CA THR A 694 23.06 14.09 4.13
C THR A 694 22.13 13.51 5.20
N LEU A 695 21.58 12.31 4.97
CA LEU A 695 20.61 11.66 5.85
C LEU A 695 21.26 10.98 7.07
N VAL A 696 22.59 10.88 7.06
CA VAL A 696 23.38 10.16 8.07
C VAL A 696 24.49 11.06 8.62
N ALA A 697 24.76 10.94 9.90
CA ALA A 697 25.89 11.56 10.59
C ALA A 697 26.73 10.51 11.34
N VAL A 698 27.94 10.91 11.75
CA VAL A 698 28.76 10.11 12.66
C VAL A 698 28.03 9.93 13.99
N GLY A 699 27.94 8.69 14.47
CA GLY A 699 27.20 8.31 15.67
C GLY A 699 25.77 7.81 15.40
N ASP A 700 25.22 8.01 14.19
CA ASP A 700 23.97 7.35 13.81
C ASP A 700 24.16 5.82 13.78
N ALA A 701 23.10 5.07 14.08
CA ALA A 701 23.06 3.63 13.91
C ALA A 701 22.51 3.27 12.52
N ILE A 702 23.11 2.28 11.86
CA ILE A 702 22.66 1.73 10.57
C ILE A 702 22.34 0.25 10.73
N THR A 703 21.19 -0.15 10.21
CA THR A 703 20.72 -1.53 10.10
C THR A 703 20.56 -1.88 8.63
N LEU A 704 20.64 -3.18 8.32
CA LEU A 704 20.57 -3.66 6.95
C LEU A 704 19.69 -4.89 6.87
N THR A 705 19.04 -5.09 5.73
CA THR A 705 18.38 -6.36 5.38
C THR A 705 19.03 -6.95 4.14
N ALA A 706 18.89 -8.27 3.95
CA ALA A 706 19.26 -8.95 2.72
C ALA A 706 18.03 -9.62 2.12
N THR A 707 17.83 -9.46 0.81
CA THR A 707 16.76 -10.14 0.05
C THR A 707 17.36 -10.97 -1.06
N ASP A 708 17.04 -12.26 -1.12
CA ASP A 708 17.51 -13.15 -2.18
C ASP A 708 16.71 -12.99 -3.49
N ALA A 709 17.12 -13.70 -4.55
CA ALA A 709 16.45 -13.67 -5.85
C ALA A 709 15.02 -14.27 -5.85
N ASN A 710 14.63 -14.96 -4.77
CA ASN A 710 13.32 -15.56 -4.58
C ASN A 710 12.45 -14.75 -3.61
N ASN A 711 12.79 -13.48 -3.35
CA ASN A 711 12.06 -12.57 -2.45
C ASN A 711 12.11 -12.96 -0.97
N ASN A 712 13.04 -13.80 -0.53
CA ASN A 712 13.22 -14.06 0.90
C ASN A 712 14.02 -12.92 1.54
N THR A 713 13.37 -12.07 2.33
CA THR A 713 14.04 -11.00 3.10
C THR A 713 14.41 -11.47 4.51
N SER A 714 15.62 -11.13 4.96
CA SER A 714 16.10 -11.35 6.34
C SER A 714 15.43 -10.42 7.35
N GLU A 715 15.64 -10.70 8.63
CA GLU A 715 15.50 -9.71 9.70
C GLU A 715 16.51 -8.55 9.50
N PHE A 716 16.40 -7.50 10.30
CA PHE A 716 17.41 -6.45 10.34
C PHE A 716 18.72 -6.96 10.97
N SER A 717 19.86 -6.50 10.48
CA SER A 717 21.18 -6.73 11.06
C SER A 717 21.35 -6.04 12.43
N PRO A 718 22.44 -6.31 13.17
CA PRO A 718 22.82 -5.49 14.31
C PRO A 718 22.85 -3.98 13.98
N ALA A 719 22.56 -3.15 14.98
CA ALA A 719 22.67 -1.70 14.88
C ALA A 719 24.15 -1.29 14.86
N ASN A 720 24.67 -0.96 13.68
CA ASN A 720 26.08 -0.61 13.49
C ASN A 720 26.27 0.91 13.61
N LEU A 721 27.14 1.35 14.51
CA LEU A 721 27.43 2.78 14.68
C LEU A 721 28.31 3.30 13.54
N VAL A 722 27.89 4.43 12.96
CA VAL A 722 28.66 5.14 11.94
C VAL A 722 29.86 5.81 12.58
N ILE A 723 31.06 5.43 12.17
CA ILE A 723 32.30 6.05 12.63
C ILE A 723 32.86 7.02 11.59
N ASN A 724 33.68 7.97 12.05
CA ASN A 724 34.51 8.78 11.16
C ASN A 724 35.84 8.05 10.94
N ILE A 725 36.28 7.93 9.68
CA ILE A 725 37.63 7.46 9.36
C ILE A 725 38.41 8.61 8.71
N LEU A 726 39.39 9.15 9.44
CA LEU A 726 40.30 10.15 8.89
C LEU A 726 41.50 9.44 8.26
N PRO A 727 41.83 9.68 6.98
CA PRO A 727 43.04 9.13 6.39
C PRO A 727 44.27 9.60 7.16
N VAL A 728 45.07 8.68 7.71
CA VAL A 728 46.37 9.03 8.29
C VAL A 728 47.26 9.59 7.18
N THR A 729 47.63 10.86 7.33
CA THR A 729 48.52 11.54 6.38
C THR A 729 49.94 11.47 6.92
N ILE A 730 50.84 10.81 6.19
CA ILE A 730 52.28 10.88 6.45
C ILE A 730 52.73 12.27 6.00
N ILE A 731 53.00 13.15 6.96
CA ILE A 731 53.46 14.52 6.70
C ILE A 731 54.89 14.48 6.17
N ASN A 732 55.72 13.63 6.78
CA ASN A 732 57.12 13.51 6.42
C ASN A 732 57.62 12.10 6.71
N PHE A 733 58.50 11.59 5.86
CA PHE A 733 59.24 10.35 6.10
C PHE A 733 60.64 10.59 5.58
N GLN A 734 61.66 10.31 6.37
CA GLN A 734 63.07 10.52 6.01
C GLN A 734 63.90 9.31 6.41
N ALA A 735 64.90 9.01 5.58
CA ALA A 735 65.90 8.00 5.88
C ALA A 735 67.28 8.68 5.92
N THR A 736 67.89 8.75 7.10
CA THR A 736 69.14 9.46 7.33
C THR A 736 70.23 8.47 7.72
N LYS A 737 71.33 8.47 6.97
CA LYS A 737 72.54 7.74 7.35
C LYS A 737 73.16 8.39 8.59
N GLU A 738 73.14 7.70 9.73
CA GLU A 738 73.83 8.17 10.93
C GLU A 738 75.32 7.81 10.89
N ASN A 739 75.62 6.60 10.42
CA ASN A 739 76.97 6.12 10.12
C ASN A 739 76.91 4.94 9.14
N ASN A 740 78.04 4.32 8.82
CA ASN A 740 78.08 3.20 7.87
C ASN A 740 77.39 1.92 8.35
N SER A 741 77.02 1.83 9.62
CA SER A 741 76.36 0.68 10.23
C SER A 741 74.93 0.99 10.69
N ARG A 742 74.42 2.23 10.50
CA ARG A 742 73.09 2.64 10.97
C ARG A 742 72.41 3.64 10.05
N VAL A 743 71.16 3.35 9.70
CA VAL A 743 70.22 4.33 9.10
C VAL A 743 69.07 4.55 10.07
N LYS A 744 68.76 5.82 10.33
CA LYS A 744 67.61 6.23 11.10
C LYS A 744 66.48 6.60 10.15
N LEU A 745 65.33 5.99 10.36
CA LEU A 745 64.08 6.25 9.64
C LEU A 745 63.20 7.07 10.56
N ASP A 746 62.95 8.34 10.24
CA ASP A 746 62.11 9.24 11.01
C ASP A 746 60.85 9.56 10.22
N TRP A 747 59.67 9.50 10.83
CA TRP A 747 58.45 9.98 10.20
C TRP A 747 57.57 10.79 11.13
N GLN A 748 56.86 11.72 10.52
CA GLN A 748 55.85 12.55 11.15
C GLN A 748 54.51 12.23 10.50
N VAL A 749 53.49 12.06 11.34
CA VAL A 749 52.11 11.87 10.93
C VAL A 749 51.27 13.06 11.38
N GLY A 750 50.19 13.33 10.65
CA GLY A 750 49.19 14.33 11.03
C GLY A 750 48.33 13.81 12.17
N THR A 751 47.07 13.53 11.87
CA THR A 751 46.15 12.91 12.82
C THR A 751 46.21 11.39 12.71
N GLU A 752 46.49 10.72 13.82
CA GLU A 752 46.54 9.26 13.94
C GLU A 752 45.24 8.76 14.58
N ILE A 753 44.29 8.31 13.74
CA ILE A 753 43.00 7.73 14.18
C ILE A 753 42.86 6.37 13.50
N ASN A 754 42.59 5.32 14.30
CA ASN A 754 42.40 3.93 13.86
C ASN A 754 43.61 3.33 13.12
N VAL A 755 44.83 3.74 13.49
CA VAL A 755 46.08 3.17 12.97
C VAL A 755 46.61 2.16 13.96
N LYS A 756 46.87 0.93 13.50
CA LYS A 756 47.41 -0.15 14.33
C LYS A 756 48.92 -0.08 14.44
N GLU A 757 49.60 -0.03 13.29
CA GLU A 757 51.05 -0.12 13.21
C GLU A 757 51.63 0.43 11.91
N TYR A 758 52.91 0.82 11.97
CA TYR A 758 53.75 1.13 10.82
C TYR A 758 54.70 -0.03 10.56
N VAL A 759 54.58 -0.65 9.39
CA VAL A 759 55.49 -1.70 8.92
C VAL A 759 56.63 -1.05 8.12
N ILE A 760 57.87 -1.29 8.52
CA ILE A 760 59.06 -0.76 7.87
C ILE A 760 59.53 -1.79 6.85
N GLU A 761 59.67 -1.37 5.60
CA GLU A 761 60.13 -2.22 4.51
C GLU A 761 61.43 -1.71 3.90
N HIS A 762 62.30 -2.64 3.49
CA HIS A 762 63.61 -2.39 2.89
C HIS A 762 63.78 -3.10 1.55
N SER A 763 64.55 -2.51 0.65
CA SER A 763 64.88 -3.06 -0.66
C SER A 763 66.28 -2.64 -1.12
N LEU A 764 66.94 -3.47 -1.93
CA LEU A 764 68.22 -3.16 -2.61
C LEU A 764 68.04 -2.72 -4.07
N ASN A 765 66.87 -2.93 -4.65
CA ASN A 765 66.58 -2.62 -6.07
C ASN A 765 65.42 -1.63 -6.25
N GLY A 766 64.74 -1.25 -5.17
CA GLY A 766 63.63 -0.29 -5.19
C GLY A 766 62.29 -0.88 -5.63
N THR A 767 62.20 -2.18 -5.91
CA THR A 767 60.97 -2.85 -6.37
C THR A 767 60.58 -4.08 -5.55
N GLY A 768 61.56 -4.84 -5.02
CA GLY A 768 61.34 -5.95 -4.10
C GLY A 768 61.55 -5.52 -2.67
N PHE A 769 60.46 -5.22 -1.95
CA PHE A 769 60.48 -4.78 -0.55
C PHE A 769 60.22 -5.93 0.40
N THR A 770 61.03 -6.05 1.45
CA THR A 770 60.87 -7.00 2.55
C THR A 770 60.67 -6.26 3.86
N GLU A 771 59.80 -6.79 4.71
CA GLU A 771 59.61 -6.28 6.07
C GLU A 771 60.88 -6.44 6.92
N ILE A 772 61.29 -5.37 7.59
CA ILE A 772 62.46 -5.37 8.50
C ILE A 772 62.13 -4.94 9.92
N GLY A 773 60.88 -4.53 10.19
CA GLY A 773 60.43 -4.17 11.52
C GLY A 773 59.03 -3.57 11.53
N LYS A 774 58.48 -3.41 12.73
CA LYS A 774 57.18 -2.79 12.98
C LYS A 774 57.26 -1.83 14.15
N VAL A 775 56.50 -0.75 14.09
CA VAL A 775 56.33 0.20 15.18
C VAL A 775 54.84 0.38 15.41
N ALA A 776 54.36 0.06 16.62
CA ALA A 776 52.95 0.25 16.98
C ALA A 776 52.60 1.74 16.93
N ALA A 777 51.41 2.06 16.43
CA ALA A 777 50.86 3.39 16.56
C ALA A 777 50.48 3.62 18.04
N THR A 778 50.82 4.80 18.58
CA THR A 778 50.69 5.15 20.00
C THR A 778 50.06 6.52 20.21
N GLY A 779 49.52 7.13 19.15
CA GLY A 779 48.94 8.47 19.16
C GLY A 779 49.98 9.60 19.15
N LEU A 780 51.26 9.30 18.90
CA LEU A 780 52.31 10.31 18.79
C LEU A 780 52.32 10.90 17.37
N SER A 781 52.75 12.16 17.24
CA SER A 781 52.92 12.76 15.90
C SER A 781 54.24 12.41 15.24
N ASN A 782 55.20 11.84 15.98
CA ASN A 782 56.55 11.55 15.49
C ASN A 782 57.00 10.16 15.93
N TYR A 783 57.62 9.44 15.02
CA TYR A 783 58.13 8.10 15.23
C TYR A 783 59.50 7.94 14.57
N TYR A 784 60.23 6.92 15.03
CA TYR A 784 61.47 6.54 14.38
C TYR A 784 61.72 5.03 14.47
N PHE A 785 62.54 4.55 13.54
CA PHE A 785 63.07 3.19 13.52
C PHE A 785 64.54 3.22 13.11
N ILE A 786 65.40 2.46 13.81
CA ILE A 786 66.82 2.36 13.49
C ILE A 786 67.08 1.00 12.87
N THR A 787 67.59 1.00 11.64
CA THR A 787 68.13 -0.21 11.02
C THR A 787 69.62 -0.30 11.31
N ASN A 788 70.04 -1.46 11.79
CA ASN A 788 71.44 -1.81 12.03
C ASN A 788 71.98 -2.64 10.86
N ASN A 789 73.23 -2.41 10.50
CA ASN A 789 73.93 -3.09 9.40
C ASN A 789 73.22 -2.95 8.04
N PRO A 790 72.90 -1.72 7.58
CA PRO A 790 72.36 -1.52 6.24
C PRO A 790 73.34 -2.05 5.19
N ALA A 791 72.83 -2.57 4.07
CA ALA A 791 73.68 -3.17 3.04
C ALA A 791 74.65 -2.14 2.44
N ASN A 792 75.83 -2.58 2.04
CA ASN A 792 76.76 -1.68 1.34
C ASN A 792 76.18 -1.30 -0.04
N GLY A 793 76.25 -0.02 -0.41
CA GLY A 793 75.60 0.54 -1.59
C GLY A 793 74.23 1.15 -1.32
N VAL A 794 73.36 1.13 -2.34
CA VAL A 794 72.06 1.82 -2.30
C VAL A 794 71.02 0.98 -1.56
N ASN A 795 70.37 1.58 -0.57
CA ASN A 795 69.28 1.01 0.22
C ASN A 795 68.02 1.87 0.01
N PHE A 796 66.87 1.22 -0.12
CA PHE A 796 65.57 1.86 -0.24
C PHE A 796 64.70 1.47 0.95
N TYR A 797 64.00 2.43 1.54
CA TYR A 797 63.10 2.24 2.67
C TYR A 797 61.73 2.84 2.36
N ARG A 798 60.67 2.23 2.87
CA ARG A 798 59.32 2.82 2.89
C ARG A 798 58.57 2.36 4.13
N LEU A 799 57.50 3.08 4.46
CA LEU A 799 56.54 2.69 5.46
C LEU A 799 55.31 2.10 4.78
N LYS A 800 54.72 1.10 5.42
CA LYS A 800 53.38 0.61 5.12
C LYS A 800 52.54 0.78 6.38
N VAL A 801 51.61 1.72 6.33
CA VAL A 801 50.66 1.98 7.41
C VAL A 801 49.60 0.91 7.38
N VAL A 802 49.31 0.33 8.54
CA VAL A 802 48.28 -0.68 8.73
C VAL A 802 47.23 -0.10 9.66
N ASP A 803 46.03 0.11 9.14
CA ASP A 803 44.88 0.58 9.91
C ASP A 803 44.32 -0.58 10.77
N ASP A 804 43.56 -0.28 11.83
CA ASP A 804 42.96 -1.31 12.72
C ASP A 804 42.03 -2.28 11.98
N ASN A 805 41.47 -1.85 10.84
CA ASN A 805 40.65 -2.66 9.94
C ASN A 805 41.45 -3.43 8.86
N GLY A 806 42.78 -3.38 8.91
CA GLY A 806 43.66 -4.12 8.00
C GLY A 806 43.97 -3.44 6.66
N ARG A 807 43.45 -2.22 6.40
CA ARG A 807 43.83 -1.43 5.22
C ARG A 807 45.32 -1.09 5.24
N LYS A 808 45.96 -1.10 4.07
CA LYS A 808 47.40 -0.89 3.91
C LYS A 808 47.69 0.28 2.96
N VAL A 809 48.43 1.28 3.41
CA VAL A 809 48.89 2.41 2.59
C VAL A 809 50.39 2.54 2.66
N ASN A 810 51.06 2.64 1.51
CA ASN A 810 52.51 2.82 1.45
C ASN A 810 52.89 4.31 1.41
N SER A 811 54.02 4.66 2.02
CA SER A 811 54.67 5.96 1.87
C SER A 811 55.45 6.06 0.55
N ASP A 812 55.98 7.26 0.29
CA ASP A 812 57.10 7.44 -0.64
C ASP A 812 58.31 6.58 -0.24
N ILE A 813 59.13 6.23 -1.23
CA ILE A 813 60.38 5.49 -1.04
C ILE A 813 61.51 6.46 -0.74
N ARG A 814 62.27 6.20 0.32
CA ARG A 814 63.49 6.94 0.69
C ARG A 814 64.74 6.14 0.39
N ARG A 815 65.70 6.79 -0.26
CA ARG A 815 66.94 6.19 -0.72
C ARG A 815 68.10 6.65 0.15
N VAL A 816 68.92 5.72 0.61
CA VAL A 816 70.15 6.00 1.37
C VAL A 816 71.31 5.20 0.79
N ASN A 817 72.46 5.83 0.58
CA ASN A 817 73.66 5.15 0.10
C ASN A 817 74.63 4.92 1.27
N ILE A 818 74.98 3.67 1.51
CA ILE A 818 75.98 3.26 2.50
C ILE A 818 77.27 2.97 1.76
N GLN A 819 78.38 3.49 2.29
CA GLN A 819 79.71 3.23 1.75
C GLN A 819 80.55 2.71 2.90
N ASN A 820 80.76 1.40 2.96
CA ASN A 820 81.75 0.81 3.85
C ASN A 820 83.13 0.94 3.20
N ASP A 821 84.01 1.75 3.81
CA ASP A 821 85.40 1.99 3.38
C ASP A 821 86.36 0.82 3.71
N ALA A 822 85.86 -0.38 4.00
CA ALA A 822 86.70 -1.56 4.18
C ALA A 822 87.21 -2.06 2.81
N ALA A 823 88.31 -1.49 2.34
CA ALA A 823 88.87 -1.71 1.02
C ALA A 823 89.26 -3.18 0.78
N VAL A 824 88.53 -3.86 -0.10
CA VAL A 824 89.04 -5.05 -0.80
C VAL A 824 90.25 -4.62 -1.63
N ILE A 825 91.43 -5.19 -1.33
CA ILE A 825 92.69 -4.89 -2.01
C ILE A 825 92.86 -5.88 -3.16
N ILE A 826 93.21 -5.36 -4.34
CA ILE A 826 93.40 -6.17 -5.54
C ILE A 826 94.78 -5.89 -6.14
N TYR A 827 95.59 -6.92 -6.34
CA TYR A 827 96.94 -6.76 -6.88
C TYR A 827 97.51 -8.05 -7.53
N PRO A 828 98.49 -7.92 -8.44
CA PRO A 828 98.87 -6.68 -9.11
C PRO A 828 97.78 -6.22 -10.10
N SER A 829 97.68 -4.91 -10.32
CA SER A 829 96.92 -4.35 -11.45
C SER A 829 97.76 -3.19 -12.01
N PRO A 830 98.39 -3.33 -13.20
CA PRO A 830 98.13 -4.37 -14.20
C PRO A 830 98.64 -5.78 -13.86
N SER A 831 97.95 -6.84 -14.31
CA SER A 831 98.35 -8.25 -14.16
C SER A 831 98.54 -8.97 -15.50
N ARG A 832 99.48 -9.92 -15.56
CA ARG A 832 99.72 -10.81 -16.71
C ARG A 832 98.99 -12.16 -16.61
N ASN A 833 98.89 -12.72 -15.41
CA ASN A 833 98.46 -14.11 -15.20
C ASN A 833 97.42 -14.25 -14.10
N VAL A 834 97.66 -13.67 -12.92
CA VAL A 834 96.78 -13.84 -11.75
C VAL A 834 96.52 -12.50 -11.08
N ILE A 835 95.28 -12.27 -10.67
CA ILE A 835 94.88 -11.17 -9.82
C ILE A 835 94.54 -11.74 -8.44
N ASN A 836 95.21 -11.25 -7.39
CA ASN A 836 94.89 -11.59 -6.01
C ASN A 836 93.85 -10.62 -5.47
N VAL A 837 92.81 -11.15 -4.82
CA VAL A 837 91.77 -10.41 -4.12
C VAL A 837 91.94 -10.68 -2.63
N ILE A 838 92.37 -9.68 -1.85
CA ILE A 838 92.40 -9.77 -0.39
C ILE A 838 90.98 -9.51 0.12
N ALA A 839 90.40 -10.52 0.77
CA ALA A 839 89.11 -10.42 1.40
C ALA A 839 89.20 -9.45 2.60
N ASN A 840 88.25 -8.53 2.69
CA ASN A 840 88.04 -7.80 3.94
C ASN A 840 87.25 -8.68 4.93
N ALA A 841 87.04 -8.18 6.15
CA ALA A 841 86.37 -8.95 7.20
C ALA A 841 84.92 -9.37 6.85
N THR A 842 84.23 -8.64 5.97
CA THR A 842 82.85 -8.97 5.56
C THR A 842 82.77 -10.07 4.51
N LEU A 843 83.82 -10.22 3.70
CA LEU A 843 83.91 -11.27 2.68
C LEU A 843 84.45 -12.59 3.24
N LEU A 844 85.28 -12.58 4.28
CA LEU A 844 85.93 -13.78 4.82
C LEU A 844 84.89 -14.84 5.22
N ASN A 845 85.09 -16.07 4.77
CA ASN A 845 84.19 -17.22 4.96
C ASN A 845 82.80 -17.12 4.32
N SER A 846 82.51 -16.07 3.56
CA SER A 846 81.22 -15.92 2.86
C SER A 846 81.17 -16.73 1.56
N LYS A 847 79.96 -17.06 1.10
CA LYS A 847 79.74 -17.54 -0.26
C LYS A 847 79.71 -16.34 -1.21
N ALA A 848 80.51 -16.37 -2.27
CA ALA A 848 80.66 -15.24 -3.18
C ALA A 848 80.70 -15.68 -4.66
N SER A 849 80.36 -14.78 -5.57
CA SER A 849 80.64 -14.91 -7.00
C SER A 849 81.56 -13.77 -7.43
N ILE A 850 82.72 -14.11 -7.99
CA ILE A 850 83.70 -13.15 -8.50
C ILE A 850 83.68 -13.19 -10.02
N SER A 851 83.43 -12.07 -10.66
CA SER A 851 83.43 -11.95 -12.12
C SER A 851 84.37 -10.86 -12.62
N ILE A 852 85.00 -11.10 -13.77
CA ILE A 852 85.69 -10.07 -14.56
C ILE A 852 84.72 -9.64 -15.66
N VAL A 853 84.47 -8.34 -15.76
CA VAL A 853 83.50 -7.73 -16.67
C VAL A 853 84.23 -6.75 -17.58
N ASN A 854 84.02 -6.84 -18.90
CA ASN A 854 84.61 -5.89 -19.85
C ASN A 854 83.92 -4.51 -19.78
N MET A 855 84.43 -3.53 -20.53
CA MET A 855 83.87 -2.17 -20.55
C MET A 855 82.45 -2.07 -21.15
N GLU A 856 81.97 -3.12 -21.81
CA GLU A 856 80.60 -3.23 -22.36
C GLU A 856 79.62 -3.90 -21.36
N GLY A 857 80.08 -4.25 -20.15
CA GLY A 857 79.25 -4.91 -19.13
C GLY A 857 79.12 -6.44 -19.29
N LYS A 858 79.84 -7.05 -20.24
CA LYS A 858 79.84 -8.49 -20.46
C LYS A 858 80.82 -9.19 -19.52
N THR A 859 80.35 -10.19 -18.78
CA THR A 859 81.20 -11.08 -17.97
C THR A 859 82.08 -11.91 -18.89
N VAL A 860 83.40 -11.75 -18.77
CA VAL A 860 84.42 -12.49 -19.54
C VAL A 860 85.06 -13.63 -18.73
N LEU A 861 84.93 -13.59 -17.41
CA LEU A 861 85.33 -14.67 -16.51
C LEU A 861 84.45 -14.65 -15.26
N GLN A 862 84.09 -15.82 -14.74
CA GLN A 862 83.34 -15.94 -13.49
C GLN A 862 83.87 -17.14 -12.68
N LYS A 863 84.07 -16.91 -11.38
CA LYS A 863 84.46 -17.92 -10.39
C LYS A 863 83.48 -17.86 -9.24
N ASN A 864 82.77 -18.97 -9.01
CA ASN A 864 81.93 -19.12 -7.83
C ASN A 864 82.77 -19.67 -6.68
N ILE A 865 82.67 -19.01 -5.52
CA ILE A 865 83.43 -19.31 -4.31
C ILE A 865 82.45 -19.82 -3.25
N ALA A 866 82.66 -21.06 -2.80
CA ALA A 866 81.83 -21.65 -1.74
C ALA A 866 82.10 -20.99 -0.37
N THR A 867 83.38 -20.73 -0.08
CA THR A 867 83.85 -20.10 1.16
C THR A 867 85.05 -19.22 0.82
N MET A 868 84.92 -17.90 0.98
CA MET A 868 85.96 -16.93 0.59
C MET A 868 87.15 -16.99 1.55
N ALA A 869 88.34 -17.33 1.03
CA ALA A 869 89.59 -17.31 1.79
C ALA A 869 90.11 -15.87 2.02
N ALA A 870 91.09 -15.70 2.91
CA ALA A 870 91.71 -14.39 3.17
C ALA A 870 92.32 -13.75 1.90
N THR A 871 92.82 -14.58 0.98
CA THR A 871 93.26 -14.17 -0.35
C THR A 871 92.74 -15.15 -1.39
N GLU A 872 92.01 -14.65 -2.38
CA GLU A 872 91.51 -15.43 -3.51
C GLU A 872 92.25 -15.09 -4.79
N GLN A 873 92.71 -16.11 -5.52
CA GLN A 873 93.37 -15.96 -6.80
C GLN A 873 92.40 -16.10 -7.97
N ILE A 874 92.45 -15.13 -8.88
CA ILE A 874 91.69 -15.10 -10.12
C ILE A 874 92.67 -15.21 -11.29
N ASP A 875 92.64 -16.35 -12.00
CA ASP A 875 93.45 -16.58 -13.18
C ASP A 875 92.88 -15.78 -14.37
N VAL A 876 93.68 -14.86 -14.90
CA VAL A 876 93.38 -14.02 -16.06
C VAL A 876 94.27 -14.36 -17.26
N THR A 877 94.89 -15.54 -17.26
CA THR A 877 95.82 -15.99 -18.32
C THR A 877 95.15 -16.01 -19.69
N ASN A 878 93.87 -16.36 -19.77
CA ASN A 878 93.10 -16.46 -21.02
C ASN A 878 92.24 -15.22 -21.33
N ILE A 879 92.42 -14.12 -20.59
CA ILE A 879 91.75 -12.83 -20.86
C ILE A 879 92.71 -11.93 -21.66
N GLY A 880 92.22 -11.30 -22.74
CA GLY A 880 93.01 -10.37 -23.56
C GLY A 880 93.45 -9.11 -22.80
N SER A 881 94.46 -8.39 -23.33
CA SER A 881 94.90 -7.12 -22.77
C SER A 881 93.77 -6.08 -22.79
N GLY A 882 93.51 -5.41 -21.66
CA GLY A 882 92.42 -4.45 -21.56
C GLY A 882 92.12 -3.98 -20.14
N LYS A 883 91.23 -2.99 -20.01
CA LYS A 883 90.65 -2.56 -18.73
C LYS A 883 89.35 -3.33 -18.47
N TYR A 884 89.19 -3.81 -17.24
CA TYR A 884 88.04 -4.59 -16.80
C TYR A 884 87.59 -4.14 -15.40
N PHE A 885 86.40 -4.56 -15.00
CA PHE A 885 85.96 -4.50 -13.60
C PHE A 885 85.93 -5.91 -13.00
N LEU A 886 86.57 -6.08 -11.85
CA LEU A 886 86.38 -7.22 -10.97
C LEU A 886 85.19 -6.93 -10.06
N ARG A 887 84.14 -7.74 -10.16
CA ARG A 887 82.90 -7.64 -9.39
C ARG A 887 82.77 -8.82 -8.44
N ILE A 888 82.51 -8.55 -7.17
CA ILE A 888 82.27 -9.54 -6.11
C ILE A 888 80.82 -9.39 -5.66
N VAL A 889 80.06 -10.48 -5.64
CA VAL A 889 78.66 -10.52 -5.19
C VAL A 889 78.51 -11.57 -4.11
N THR A 890 78.00 -11.17 -2.95
CA THR A 890 77.55 -12.07 -1.87
C THR A 890 76.03 -11.95 -1.70
N SER A 891 75.44 -12.66 -0.73
CA SER A 891 74.04 -12.45 -0.35
C SER A 891 73.77 -11.09 0.32
N THR A 892 74.82 -10.39 0.76
CA THR A 892 74.74 -9.18 1.60
C THR A 892 75.38 -7.95 0.97
N GLU A 893 76.26 -8.08 -0.01
CA GLU A 893 76.95 -6.95 -0.64
C GLU A 893 77.38 -7.18 -2.10
N ILE A 894 77.57 -6.08 -2.83
CA ILE A 894 78.16 -6.05 -4.19
C ILE A 894 79.34 -5.07 -4.20
N ILE A 895 80.54 -5.54 -4.59
CA ILE A 895 81.78 -4.74 -4.64
C ILE A 895 82.34 -4.74 -6.06
N ASN A 896 82.74 -3.58 -6.58
CA ASN A 896 83.36 -3.44 -7.90
C ASN A 896 84.74 -2.75 -7.81
N LYS A 897 85.74 -3.28 -8.51
CA LYS A 897 87.10 -2.72 -8.57
C LYS A 897 87.64 -2.75 -10.00
N ALA A 898 88.25 -1.65 -10.44
CA ALA A 898 88.90 -1.60 -11.74
C ALA A 898 90.20 -2.42 -11.72
N VAL A 899 90.42 -3.21 -12.77
CA VAL A 899 91.65 -4.00 -12.96
C VAL A 899 92.13 -3.87 -14.42
N GLN A 900 93.44 -3.95 -14.63
CA GLN A 900 94.03 -3.94 -15.96
C GLN A 900 94.75 -5.27 -16.21
N VAL A 901 94.50 -5.89 -17.37
CA VAL A 901 95.23 -7.08 -17.82
C VAL A 901 96.17 -6.66 -18.95
N ILE A 902 97.43 -7.10 -18.89
CA ILE A 902 98.45 -6.87 -19.92
C ILE A 902 99.07 -8.21 -20.33
N LYS A 903 99.37 -8.40 -21.61
CA LYS A 903 100.05 -9.59 -22.16
C LYS A 903 101.40 -9.22 -22.72
#